data_AF-A0A4Q1FU33-F1
#
_entry.id   AF-A0A4Q1FU33-F1
#
_cell.length_a   1.000
_cell.length_b   1.000
_cell.length_c   1.000
_cell.angle_alpha   90.00
_cell.angle_beta   90.00
_cell.angle_gamma   90.00
#
_symmetry.space_group_name_H-M   'P 1'
#
loop_
_entity.id
_entity.type
_entity.pdbx_description
1 polymer ?
#
loop_
_entity_poly.entity_id
_entity_poly.type
_entity_poly.pdbx_seq_one_letter_code
_entity_poly.pdbx_strand_id
1 'polypeptide(L)'
;MNAIFSFEVRRNTKHWLMYLIALILVFLGVFCGNQFNLSVGEGIYLNSPYTIGFMTGMLSLSIIFFATIYALQLLFKDQDSKFDIVLFSFPLSKQTYLKGKFLTYFLQTFLSFSFLMLGFIIGQSLRTGSEMQKGFHIIYYLYPLFIFGLVNTLLVCSFLFSTTFIFRKKLLVVIGGLLLYIFYMIILLFSNSPFMAGAMPQSLETQQLSAILDPFGLSSYFMNARLLTAEQKNIQLVPLTSYLLFNRIFCFIASIALLWFTVKQFSFSNISKQKTKKLPFKNDFQTKFFKSEYSTVQPHFGQVSAIQSTLSFARIDLIYLFKSITVPAISILLVFAVGMEMYAEIEKGIRLPQKYASSGLMAITISENFHLLGLMIAAYFMNDLYWRSKSSGFSLIENSTFLSKNKLVGHFISISVLLFFFTGVLIGEGIIFQVAYQYLHIDWNAYLAVFVFNTFPLILFSGFILLINDRIPQKFIALGISILAVFVLAGPVSDKLLSYPVLSIFSDFKGSYSDFNGYGIYEKAFAQRLLFGSGIIALLWLMNSFIKFKKASVIQSVFTVILLISGIVSGNYFMKGYVPKDEKKEILSSVQYEKGFRKYENLPQPDITAIKTEIKLYPSQNAYEIIGRYTLKNQTNQPIDKILVNFNADLKLKTAVLKSGSETIIITENTSEVPLKKALKPNDTAILDFKISYQWFAVNGHQSFNAIIENGSFMRISRYYPTIGYQKDFEIQDEKLRIQYQLGKLREIKKPEAPEVFKKDFINLDMTVSTEKDQTAVGTGDLIKKWTQSDRNYCQFQAENIPFRFAVSSAEYEFKSISYKGIVLNIFYHKNHVENVDHLLKNAQLTLDYCQQNFGKYPFKTINFAEISSFTRGFAATAYPSTIFMPEDMIFHANIHADQKQDVINELAGHELSHLWWGNSQINPDDREGSVMLTETLAMYTEMMLYKKMHGKAKMMERLKVHQQIYDNEKGLFENLPIYRATGDVPHISYSKGAVAMVKLSDLIGENKVNTALKAFLNNNQHPKKPGSLDLLREFYIVSPNDAVRKQIDGLFKNP
;
A
#
# COMPACT_ATOMS: atom_id res chain seq x y z
N MET A 1 -11.78 -39.01 -35.57
CA MET A 1 -11.17 -38.49 -34.32
C MET A 1 -9.65 -38.50 -34.46
N ASN A 2 -8.97 -37.44 -34.01
CA ASN A 2 -7.50 -37.40 -34.03
C ASN A 2 -6.92 -38.37 -32.99
N ALA A 3 -6.22 -39.41 -33.44
CA ALA A 3 -5.71 -40.48 -32.57
C ALA A 3 -4.73 -39.98 -31.50
N ILE A 4 -3.92 -38.96 -31.81
CA ILE A 4 -2.97 -38.35 -30.86
C ILE A 4 -3.70 -37.68 -29.72
N PHE A 5 -4.77 -36.92 -30.05
CA PHE A 5 -5.60 -36.26 -29.06
C PHE A 5 -6.29 -37.28 -28.13
N SER A 6 -6.94 -38.30 -28.72
CA SER A 6 -7.62 -39.34 -27.94
C SER A 6 -6.67 -40.12 -27.03
N PHE A 7 -5.44 -40.40 -27.49
CA PHE A 7 -4.42 -41.07 -26.69
C PHE A 7 -4.01 -40.24 -25.47
N GLU A 8 -3.65 -38.97 -25.66
CA GLU A 8 -3.20 -38.12 -24.54
C GLU A 8 -4.34 -37.85 -23.55
N VAL A 9 -5.57 -37.64 -24.02
CA VAL A 9 -6.74 -37.49 -23.13
C VAL A 9 -6.97 -38.75 -22.29
N ARG A 10 -6.96 -39.94 -22.91
CA ARG A 10 -7.15 -41.22 -22.18
C ARG A 10 -6.00 -41.53 -21.22
N ARG A 11 -4.79 -41.09 -21.54
CA ARG A 11 -3.64 -41.20 -20.65
C ARG A 11 -3.80 -40.29 -19.44
N ASN A 12 -4.19 -39.04 -19.65
CA ASN A 12 -4.35 -38.05 -18.59
C ASN A 12 -5.44 -38.46 -17.58
N THR A 13 -6.58 -39.00 -18.04
CA THR A 13 -7.66 -39.45 -17.13
C THR A 13 -7.28 -40.65 -16.26
N LYS A 14 -6.26 -41.42 -16.64
CA LYS A 14 -5.76 -42.57 -15.86
C LYS A 14 -4.67 -42.20 -14.84
N HIS A 15 -4.18 -40.95 -14.84
CA HIS A 15 -3.04 -40.54 -14.04
C HIS A 15 -3.49 -39.85 -12.74
N TRP A 16 -3.26 -40.47 -11.58
CA TRP A 16 -3.79 -39.99 -10.29
C TRP A 16 -3.38 -38.54 -9.94
N LEU A 17 -2.16 -38.13 -10.31
CA LEU A 17 -1.65 -36.76 -10.10
C LEU A 17 -2.56 -35.69 -10.74
N MET A 18 -3.28 -36.00 -11.81
CA MET A 18 -4.18 -35.04 -12.45
C MET A 18 -5.37 -34.69 -11.54
N TYR A 19 -5.91 -35.67 -10.81
CA TYR A 19 -6.96 -35.43 -9.83
C TYR A 19 -6.44 -34.63 -8.63
N LEU A 20 -5.20 -34.89 -8.20
CA LEU A 20 -4.55 -34.10 -7.15
C LEU A 20 -4.37 -32.64 -7.59
N ILE A 21 -3.91 -32.39 -8.81
CA ILE A 21 -3.76 -31.03 -9.35
C ILE A 21 -5.12 -30.33 -9.44
N ALA A 22 -6.15 -31.01 -9.96
CA ALA A 22 -7.50 -30.46 -10.01
C ALA A 22 -8.01 -30.08 -8.61
N LEU A 23 -7.80 -30.95 -7.61
CA LEU A 23 -8.17 -30.68 -6.22
C LEU A 23 -7.39 -29.48 -5.65
N ILE A 24 -6.08 -29.39 -5.87
CA ILE A 24 -5.27 -28.23 -5.44
C ILE A 24 -5.79 -26.94 -6.08
N LEU A 25 -6.11 -26.96 -7.37
CA LEU A 25 -6.65 -25.78 -8.08
C LEU A 25 -8.02 -25.37 -7.55
N VAL A 26 -8.89 -26.33 -7.20
CA VAL A 26 -10.17 -26.05 -6.54
C VAL A 26 -9.94 -25.42 -5.16
N PHE A 27 -9.04 -25.98 -4.33
CA PHE A 27 -8.73 -25.40 -3.02
C PHE A 27 -8.15 -23.99 -3.13
N LEU A 28 -7.25 -23.76 -4.09
CA LEU A 28 -6.72 -22.43 -4.38
C LEU A 28 -7.84 -21.48 -4.82
N GLY A 29 -8.75 -21.94 -5.68
CA GLY A 29 -9.94 -21.20 -6.05
C GLY A 29 -10.83 -20.85 -4.84
N VAL A 30 -11.09 -21.82 -3.95
CA VAL A 30 -11.88 -21.61 -2.71
C VAL A 30 -11.24 -20.55 -1.84
N PHE A 31 -9.92 -20.60 -1.68
CA PHE A 31 -9.18 -19.57 -0.97
C PHE A 31 -9.35 -18.20 -1.62
N CYS A 32 -9.17 -18.09 -2.95
CA CYS A 32 -9.38 -16.84 -3.67
C CYS A 32 -10.81 -16.30 -3.52
N GLY A 33 -11.83 -17.15 -3.67
CA GLY A 33 -13.23 -16.72 -3.56
C GLY A 33 -13.62 -16.27 -2.15
N ASN A 34 -13.03 -16.88 -1.11
CA ASN A 34 -13.38 -16.61 0.28
C ASN A 34 -12.58 -15.45 0.89
N GLN A 35 -11.27 -15.37 0.60
CA GLN A 35 -10.34 -14.48 1.32
C GLN A 35 -9.80 -13.33 0.47
N PHE A 36 -9.80 -13.45 -0.86
CA PHE A 36 -9.20 -12.43 -1.71
C PHE A 36 -10.22 -11.34 -2.03
N ASN A 37 -10.05 -10.18 -1.40
CA ASN A 37 -10.96 -9.04 -1.48
C ASN A 37 -10.33 -7.90 -2.28
N LEU A 38 -10.71 -7.78 -3.55
CA LEU A 38 -10.49 -6.54 -4.31
C LEU A 38 -11.83 -5.87 -4.48
N SER A 39 -12.25 -5.09 -3.48
CA SER A 39 -13.39 -4.20 -3.64
C SER A 39 -13.00 -3.12 -4.65
N VAL A 40 -13.76 -3.02 -5.73
CA VAL A 40 -13.47 -2.08 -6.82
C VAL A 40 -14.04 -0.69 -6.50
N GLY A 41 -14.92 -0.59 -5.51
CA GLY A 41 -15.60 0.64 -5.13
C GLY A 41 -16.60 0.42 -3.99
N GLU A 42 -16.99 1.51 -3.32
CA GLU A 42 -17.94 1.45 -2.22
C GLU A 42 -19.37 1.23 -2.73
N GLY A 43 -20.13 0.35 -2.05
CA GLY A 43 -21.47 -0.04 -2.47
C GLY A 43 -21.54 -1.06 -3.62
N ILE A 44 -20.40 -1.53 -4.15
CA ILE A 44 -20.35 -2.64 -5.12
C ILE A 44 -20.13 -3.96 -4.38
N TYR A 45 -21.07 -4.89 -4.51
CA TYR A 45 -20.98 -6.18 -3.83
C TYR A 45 -19.91 -7.08 -4.43
N LEU A 46 -19.35 -7.98 -3.62
CA LEU A 46 -18.26 -8.86 -4.03
C LEU A 46 -18.71 -9.97 -5.01
N ASN A 47 -19.96 -10.40 -4.91
CA ASN A 47 -20.61 -11.33 -5.85
C ASN A 47 -21.43 -10.62 -6.94
N SER A 48 -21.20 -9.32 -7.16
CA SER A 48 -21.80 -8.60 -8.29
C SER A 48 -21.25 -9.12 -9.63
N PRO A 49 -22.03 -9.02 -10.73
CA PRO A 49 -21.56 -9.39 -12.06
C PRO A 49 -20.29 -8.62 -12.49
N TYR A 50 -20.14 -7.37 -12.05
CA TYR A 50 -18.95 -6.57 -12.31
C TYR A 50 -17.71 -7.12 -11.58
N THR A 51 -17.81 -7.31 -10.26
CA THR A 51 -16.68 -7.80 -9.45
C THR A 51 -16.27 -9.21 -9.88
N ILE A 52 -17.23 -10.11 -10.18
CA ILE A 52 -16.92 -11.45 -10.68
C ILE A 52 -16.21 -11.39 -12.04
N GLY A 53 -16.65 -10.53 -12.95
CA GLY A 53 -16.00 -10.35 -14.25
C GLY A 53 -14.57 -9.85 -14.13
N PHE A 54 -14.35 -8.82 -13.31
CA PHE A 54 -13.03 -8.30 -12.98
C PHE A 54 -12.12 -9.39 -12.37
N MET A 55 -12.60 -10.07 -11.32
CA MET A 55 -11.86 -11.13 -10.64
C MET A 55 -11.53 -12.29 -11.57
N THR A 56 -12.45 -12.69 -12.45
CA THR A 56 -12.20 -13.74 -13.44
C THR A 56 -11.14 -13.33 -14.45
N GLY A 57 -11.18 -12.08 -14.93
CA GLY A 57 -10.14 -11.53 -15.80
C GLY A 57 -8.76 -11.52 -15.13
N MET A 58 -8.69 -11.11 -13.86
CA MET A 58 -7.44 -11.13 -13.07
C MET A 58 -6.91 -12.56 -12.87
N LEU A 59 -7.78 -13.47 -12.43
CA LEU A 59 -7.42 -14.89 -12.26
C LEU A 59 -6.99 -15.52 -13.58
N SER A 60 -7.47 -15.04 -14.73
CA SER A 60 -7.07 -15.56 -16.04
C SER A 60 -5.58 -15.35 -16.36
N LEU A 61 -4.87 -14.47 -15.65
CA LEU A 61 -3.40 -14.38 -15.75
C LEU A 61 -2.71 -15.69 -15.32
N SER A 62 -3.35 -16.48 -14.43
CA SER A 62 -2.86 -17.82 -14.05
C SER A 62 -2.73 -18.78 -15.24
N ILE A 63 -3.46 -18.53 -16.34
CA ILE A 63 -3.38 -19.30 -17.59
C ILE A 63 -1.95 -19.27 -18.15
N ILE A 64 -1.21 -18.15 -18.03
CA ILE A 64 0.21 -18.08 -18.45
C ILE A 64 1.02 -19.18 -17.77
N PHE A 65 0.84 -19.33 -16.46
CA PHE A 65 1.56 -20.32 -15.66
C PHE A 65 1.16 -21.75 -16.04
N PHE A 66 -0.15 -22.03 -16.11
CA PHE A 66 -0.65 -23.35 -16.51
C PHE A 66 -0.16 -23.74 -17.91
N ALA A 67 -0.30 -22.82 -18.87
CA ALA A 67 0.11 -23.02 -20.24
C ALA A 67 1.64 -23.22 -20.35
N THR A 68 2.45 -22.47 -19.60
CA THR A 68 3.91 -22.63 -19.62
C THR A 68 4.33 -24.00 -19.07
N ILE A 69 3.76 -24.42 -17.93
CA ILE A 69 4.05 -25.73 -17.33
C ILE A 69 3.65 -26.86 -18.28
N TYR A 70 2.43 -26.81 -18.83
CA TYR A 70 1.96 -27.84 -19.76
C TYR A 70 2.70 -27.84 -21.09
N ALA A 71 3.19 -26.69 -21.58
CA ALA A 71 4.04 -26.65 -22.76
C ALA A 71 5.34 -27.44 -22.54
N LEU A 72 6.00 -27.21 -21.40
CA LEU A 72 7.23 -27.93 -21.04
C LEU A 72 7.00 -29.43 -20.83
N GLN A 73 5.86 -29.83 -20.27
CA GLN A 73 5.57 -31.23 -19.94
C GLN A 73 4.94 -32.04 -21.09
N LEU A 74 4.18 -31.41 -22.00
CA LEU A 74 3.43 -32.12 -23.05
C LEU A 74 4.03 -31.93 -24.44
N LEU A 75 4.49 -30.71 -24.75
CA LEU A 75 5.00 -30.39 -26.10
C LEU A 75 6.45 -30.80 -26.28
N PHE A 76 7.28 -30.70 -25.23
CA PHE A 76 8.69 -31.16 -25.26
C PHE A 76 8.88 -32.62 -24.88
N LYS A 77 7.84 -33.29 -24.36
CA LYS A 77 7.88 -34.68 -23.90
C LYS A 77 8.54 -35.65 -24.89
N ASP A 78 8.14 -35.55 -26.16
CA ASP A 78 8.61 -36.45 -27.21
C ASP A 78 10.09 -36.18 -27.53
N GLN A 79 10.51 -34.91 -27.51
CA GLN A 79 11.91 -34.49 -27.72
C GLN A 79 12.80 -34.87 -26.53
N ASP A 80 12.33 -34.68 -25.29
CA ASP A 80 13.07 -35.00 -24.07
C ASP A 80 13.34 -36.50 -23.93
N SER A 81 12.37 -37.32 -24.34
CA SER A 81 12.48 -38.77 -24.36
C SER A 81 13.13 -39.32 -25.62
N LYS A 82 13.48 -38.47 -26.60
CA LYS A 82 13.90 -38.82 -27.96
C LYS A 82 12.92 -39.75 -28.70
N PHE A 83 11.67 -39.80 -28.25
CA PHE A 83 10.61 -40.59 -28.86
C PHE A 83 10.08 -39.92 -30.15
N ASP A 84 10.34 -38.63 -30.31
CA ASP A 84 10.04 -37.86 -31.53
C ASP A 84 10.62 -38.52 -32.80
N ILE A 85 11.80 -39.14 -32.72
CA ILE A 85 12.43 -39.87 -33.85
C ILE A 85 11.56 -41.04 -34.32
N VAL A 86 11.01 -41.81 -33.38
CA VAL A 86 10.13 -42.96 -33.67
C VAL A 86 8.74 -42.49 -34.10
N LEU A 87 8.23 -41.44 -33.46
CA LEU A 87 6.91 -40.91 -33.77
C LEU A 87 6.85 -40.29 -35.18
N PHE A 88 7.93 -39.64 -35.62
CA PHE A 88 7.99 -38.99 -36.93
C PHE A 88 8.31 -39.95 -38.09
N SER A 89 8.63 -41.22 -37.83
CA SER A 89 8.71 -42.25 -38.87
C SER A 89 7.34 -42.83 -39.28
N PHE A 90 6.28 -42.56 -38.52
CA PHE A 90 4.91 -42.96 -38.89
C PHE A 90 4.32 -42.01 -39.95
N PRO A 91 3.34 -42.46 -40.77
CA PRO A 91 2.69 -41.65 -41.80
C PRO A 91 1.70 -40.64 -41.20
N LEU A 92 2.21 -39.72 -40.37
CA LEU A 92 1.43 -38.66 -39.74
C LEU A 92 1.49 -37.38 -40.57
N SER A 93 0.33 -36.82 -40.92
CA SER A 93 0.29 -35.50 -41.54
C SER A 93 0.72 -34.42 -40.51
N LYS A 94 1.38 -33.35 -40.98
CA LYS A 94 1.74 -32.20 -40.14
C LYS A 94 0.52 -31.63 -39.40
N GLN A 95 -0.61 -31.52 -40.11
CA GLN A 95 -1.84 -30.98 -39.53
C GLN A 95 -2.42 -31.90 -38.46
N THR A 96 -2.40 -33.23 -38.67
CA THR A 96 -2.89 -34.19 -37.68
C THR A 96 -2.06 -34.14 -36.41
N TYR A 97 -0.72 -34.07 -36.54
CA TYR A 97 0.19 -33.97 -35.39
C TYR A 97 -0.04 -32.67 -34.59
N LEU A 98 0.02 -31.51 -35.26
CA LEU A 98 -0.11 -30.22 -34.59
C LEU A 98 -1.49 -29.99 -33.99
N LYS A 99 -2.59 -30.31 -34.73
CA LYS A 99 -3.96 -30.18 -34.19
C LYS A 99 -4.16 -31.07 -32.96
N GLY A 100 -3.59 -32.27 -32.97
CA GLY A 100 -3.70 -33.21 -31.84
C GLY A 100 -3.03 -32.67 -30.59
N LYS A 101 -1.76 -32.26 -30.70
CA LYS A 101 -0.99 -31.68 -29.59
C LYS A 101 -1.61 -30.37 -29.09
N PHE A 102 -2.03 -29.48 -29.99
CA PHE A 102 -2.63 -28.20 -29.61
C PHE A 102 -3.97 -28.39 -28.87
N LEU A 103 -4.88 -29.22 -29.39
CA LEU A 103 -6.18 -29.44 -28.75
C LEU A 103 -6.03 -30.06 -27.35
N THR A 104 -5.11 -31.00 -27.14
CA THR A 104 -4.83 -31.54 -25.81
C THR A 104 -4.28 -30.46 -24.88
N TYR A 105 -3.31 -29.70 -25.36
CA TYR A 105 -2.66 -28.63 -24.60
C TYR A 105 -3.64 -27.51 -24.19
N PHE A 106 -4.46 -27.05 -25.13
CA PHE A 106 -5.52 -26.07 -24.91
C PHE A 106 -6.57 -26.60 -23.93
N LEU A 107 -7.10 -27.80 -24.14
CA LEU A 107 -8.13 -28.39 -23.28
C LEU A 107 -7.65 -28.54 -21.84
N GLN A 108 -6.42 -29.03 -21.64
CA GLN A 108 -5.86 -29.23 -20.31
C GLN A 108 -5.64 -27.90 -19.58
N THR A 109 -5.20 -26.87 -20.30
CA THR A 109 -5.04 -25.51 -19.75
C THR A 109 -6.39 -24.91 -19.36
N PHE A 110 -7.39 -25.00 -20.25
CA PHE A 110 -8.73 -24.45 -20.02
C PHE A 110 -9.47 -25.17 -18.88
N LEU A 111 -9.33 -26.50 -18.78
CA LEU A 111 -9.89 -27.27 -17.66
C LEU A 111 -9.23 -26.90 -16.32
N SER A 112 -7.92 -26.67 -16.32
CA SER A 112 -7.21 -26.23 -15.10
C SER A 112 -7.74 -24.87 -14.61
N PHE A 113 -7.94 -23.92 -15.54
CA PHE A 113 -8.56 -22.65 -15.20
C PHE A 113 -10.03 -22.81 -14.76
N SER A 114 -10.78 -23.69 -15.41
CA SER A 114 -12.17 -24.01 -15.01
C SER A 114 -12.25 -24.61 -13.60
N PHE A 115 -11.31 -25.45 -13.19
CA PHE A 115 -11.24 -25.97 -11.81
C PHE A 115 -10.92 -24.88 -10.79
N LEU A 116 -10.02 -23.96 -11.13
CA LEU A 116 -9.75 -22.79 -10.30
C LEU A 116 -11.00 -21.91 -10.16
N MET A 117 -11.73 -21.68 -11.25
CA MET A 117 -13.00 -20.93 -11.22
C MET A 117 -14.11 -21.65 -10.47
N LEU A 118 -14.18 -22.98 -10.55
CA LEU A 118 -15.11 -23.78 -9.73
C LEU A 118 -14.82 -23.58 -8.24
N GLY A 119 -13.54 -23.61 -7.85
CA GLY A 119 -13.12 -23.28 -6.51
C GLY A 119 -13.53 -21.86 -6.11
N PHE A 120 -13.32 -20.87 -6.98
CA PHE A 120 -13.68 -19.48 -6.73
C PHE A 120 -15.19 -19.31 -6.47
N ILE A 121 -16.03 -19.98 -7.27
CA ILE A 121 -17.48 -20.01 -7.06
C ILE A 121 -17.84 -20.57 -5.68
N ILE A 122 -17.22 -21.71 -5.30
CA ILE A 122 -17.46 -22.32 -3.98
C ILE A 122 -17.00 -21.37 -2.87
N GLY A 123 -15.81 -20.79 -3.01
CA GLY A 123 -15.23 -19.85 -2.05
C GLY A 123 -16.10 -18.62 -1.81
N GLN A 124 -16.60 -17.98 -2.88
CA GLN A 124 -17.52 -16.85 -2.73
C GLN A 124 -18.85 -17.28 -2.09
N SER A 125 -19.37 -18.46 -2.44
CA SER A 125 -20.64 -18.95 -1.90
C SER A 125 -20.60 -19.25 -0.40
N LEU A 126 -19.41 -19.49 0.16
CA LEU A 126 -19.20 -19.68 1.59
C LEU A 126 -19.21 -18.35 2.37
N ARG A 127 -19.15 -17.20 1.70
CA ARG A 127 -19.11 -15.90 2.36
C ARG A 127 -20.48 -15.43 2.80
N THR A 128 -20.51 -14.72 3.92
CA THR A 128 -21.72 -14.13 4.48
C THR A 128 -21.46 -12.71 4.99
N GLY A 129 -22.36 -11.77 4.67
CA GLY A 129 -22.28 -10.40 5.18
C GLY A 129 -22.97 -9.36 4.32
N SER A 130 -22.93 -8.12 4.79
CA SER A 130 -23.46 -6.94 4.10
C SER A 130 -22.76 -6.67 2.76
N GLU A 131 -21.51 -7.13 2.59
CA GLU A 131 -20.74 -7.01 1.34
C GLU A 131 -21.14 -8.02 0.25
N MET A 132 -22.06 -8.94 0.56
CA MET A 132 -22.55 -9.97 -0.37
C MET A 132 -24.03 -9.76 -0.68
N GLN A 133 -24.39 -9.81 -1.96
CA GLN A 133 -25.80 -9.86 -2.37
C GLN A 133 -26.42 -11.19 -1.98
N LYS A 134 -27.72 -11.15 -1.68
CA LYS A 134 -28.54 -12.35 -1.52
C LYS A 134 -28.79 -12.99 -2.88
N GLY A 135 -28.63 -14.31 -2.96
CA GLY A 135 -28.89 -15.10 -4.15
C GLY A 135 -27.64 -15.53 -4.92
N PHE A 136 -27.81 -16.52 -5.78
CA PHE A 136 -26.74 -17.07 -6.60
C PHE A 136 -27.16 -17.09 -8.07
N HIS A 137 -26.41 -16.36 -8.91
CA HIS A 137 -26.67 -16.27 -10.35
C HIS A 137 -25.47 -16.88 -11.11
N ILE A 138 -25.62 -18.14 -11.54
CA ILE A 138 -24.55 -18.87 -12.23
C ILE A 138 -24.03 -18.15 -13.50
N ILE A 139 -24.91 -17.40 -14.17
CA ILE A 139 -24.57 -16.65 -15.38
C ILE A 139 -23.48 -15.60 -15.13
N TYR A 140 -23.39 -15.04 -13.91
CA TYR A 140 -22.36 -14.07 -13.54
C TYR A 140 -20.96 -14.66 -13.58
N TYR A 141 -20.83 -15.98 -13.47
CA TYR A 141 -19.55 -16.69 -13.50
C TYR A 141 -19.27 -17.34 -14.87
N LEU A 142 -20.30 -17.90 -15.51
CA LEU A 142 -20.14 -18.53 -16.83
C LEU A 142 -19.80 -17.50 -17.91
N TYR A 143 -20.44 -16.33 -17.89
CA TYR A 143 -20.18 -15.26 -18.86
C TYR A 143 -18.70 -14.84 -18.91
N PRO A 144 -18.05 -14.43 -17.81
CA PRO A 144 -16.64 -14.08 -17.83
C PRO A 144 -15.71 -15.29 -18.00
N LEU A 145 -16.11 -16.51 -17.61
CA LEU A 145 -15.34 -17.73 -17.90
C LEU A 145 -15.16 -17.95 -19.41
N PHE A 146 -16.18 -17.68 -20.22
CA PHE A 146 -16.06 -17.76 -21.68
C PHE A 146 -15.31 -16.57 -22.27
N ILE A 147 -15.60 -15.34 -21.82
CA ILE A 147 -14.96 -14.14 -22.39
C ILE A 147 -13.48 -14.07 -22.06
N PHE A 148 -13.10 -14.31 -20.81
CA PHE A 148 -11.71 -14.25 -20.36
C PHE A 148 -11.07 -15.63 -20.41
N GLY A 149 -11.65 -16.62 -19.73
CA GLY A 149 -11.04 -17.94 -19.61
C GLY A 149 -10.78 -18.61 -20.96
N LEU A 150 -11.80 -18.72 -21.82
CA LEU A 150 -11.66 -19.41 -23.11
C LEU A 150 -10.75 -18.65 -24.08
N VAL A 151 -11.00 -17.34 -24.29
CA VAL A 151 -10.25 -16.52 -25.25
C VAL A 151 -8.80 -16.34 -24.82
N ASN A 152 -8.53 -16.07 -23.54
CA ASN A 152 -7.17 -15.89 -23.05
C ASN A 152 -6.41 -17.23 -23.10
N THR A 153 -7.05 -18.36 -22.79
CA THR A 153 -6.44 -19.69 -22.98
C THR A 153 -6.07 -19.92 -24.44
N LEU A 154 -6.93 -19.54 -25.38
CA LEU A 154 -6.67 -19.71 -26.80
C LEU A 154 -5.45 -18.90 -27.24
N LEU A 155 -5.37 -17.63 -26.85
CA LEU A 155 -4.26 -16.73 -27.20
C LEU A 155 -2.94 -17.21 -26.60
N VAL A 156 -2.90 -17.42 -25.28
CA VAL A 156 -1.69 -17.84 -24.55
C VAL A 156 -1.19 -19.18 -25.08
N CYS A 157 -2.07 -20.18 -25.22
CA CYS A 157 -1.67 -21.46 -25.76
C CYS A 157 -1.17 -21.32 -27.21
N SER A 158 -1.82 -20.52 -28.05
CA SER A 158 -1.39 -20.34 -29.45
C SER A 158 0.00 -19.72 -29.55
N PHE A 159 0.28 -18.70 -28.73
CA PHE A 159 1.57 -18.03 -28.68
C PHE A 159 2.70 -18.96 -28.18
N LEU A 160 2.50 -19.64 -27.05
CA LEU A 160 3.50 -20.54 -26.48
C LEU A 160 3.71 -21.80 -27.33
N PHE A 161 2.64 -22.33 -27.94
CA PHE A 161 2.72 -23.44 -28.89
C PHE A 161 3.53 -23.05 -30.12
N SER A 162 3.30 -21.85 -30.67
CA SER A 162 4.09 -21.31 -31.79
C SER A 162 5.57 -21.22 -31.42
N THR A 163 5.86 -20.62 -30.27
CA THR A 163 7.23 -20.47 -29.74
C THR A 163 7.91 -21.83 -29.56
N THR A 164 7.18 -22.82 -29.06
CA THR A 164 7.68 -24.18 -28.85
C THR A 164 8.14 -24.82 -30.16
N PHE A 165 7.29 -24.84 -31.18
CA PHE A 165 7.58 -25.58 -32.42
C PHE A 165 8.49 -24.84 -33.39
N ILE A 166 8.51 -23.50 -33.36
CA ILE A 166 9.42 -22.68 -34.17
C ILE A 166 10.83 -22.74 -33.61
N PHE A 167 11.01 -22.47 -32.31
CA PHE A 167 12.34 -22.32 -31.73
C PHE A 167 12.90 -23.60 -31.10
N ARG A 168 12.05 -24.54 -30.67
CA ARG A 168 12.43 -25.83 -30.04
C ARG A 168 13.39 -25.70 -28.85
N LYS A 169 13.31 -24.57 -28.14
CA LYS A 169 14.09 -24.31 -26.92
C LYS A 169 13.12 -24.02 -25.78
N LYS A 170 13.18 -24.83 -24.73
CA LYS A 170 12.37 -24.66 -23.49
C LYS A 170 12.49 -23.25 -22.91
N LEU A 171 13.71 -22.71 -22.93
CA LEU A 171 14.00 -21.35 -22.52
C LEU A 171 13.07 -20.32 -23.15
N LEU A 172 12.91 -20.36 -24.47
CA LEU A 172 12.17 -19.34 -25.21
C LEU A 172 10.68 -19.40 -24.90
N VAL A 173 10.16 -20.56 -24.49
CA VAL A 173 8.78 -20.72 -24.03
C VAL A 173 8.58 -20.07 -22.67
N VAL A 174 9.53 -20.24 -21.75
CA VAL A 174 9.49 -19.57 -20.43
C VAL A 174 9.61 -18.05 -20.61
N ILE A 175 10.58 -17.59 -21.41
CA ILE A 175 10.71 -16.17 -21.76
C ILE A 175 9.45 -15.66 -22.45
N GLY A 176 8.83 -16.44 -23.34
CA GLY A 176 7.59 -16.07 -24.01
C GLY A 176 6.43 -15.88 -23.03
N GLY A 177 6.25 -16.79 -22.07
CA GLY A 177 5.23 -16.66 -21.03
C GLY A 177 5.48 -15.43 -20.15
N LEU A 178 6.74 -15.19 -19.81
CA LEU A 178 7.16 -14.01 -19.07
C LEU A 178 6.88 -12.71 -19.83
N LEU A 179 7.24 -12.65 -21.12
CA LEU A 179 7.00 -11.49 -21.97
C LEU A 179 5.51 -11.19 -22.13
N LEU A 180 4.65 -12.22 -22.18
CA LEU A 180 3.20 -12.00 -22.18
C LEU A 180 2.72 -11.32 -20.90
N TYR A 181 3.25 -11.74 -19.74
CA TYR A 181 2.92 -11.11 -18.46
C TYR A 181 3.43 -9.66 -18.39
N ILE A 182 4.70 -9.44 -18.73
CA ILE A 182 5.33 -8.12 -18.80
C ILE A 182 4.54 -7.20 -19.74
N PHE A 183 4.21 -7.66 -20.94
CA PHE A 183 3.45 -6.90 -21.93
C PHE A 183 2.06 -6.52 -21.42
N TYR A 184 1.37 -7.44 -20.75
CA TYR A 184 0.10 -7.15 -20.08
C TYR A 184 0.26 -6.08 -19.00
N MET A 185 1.26 -6.19 -18.12
CA MET A 185 1.49 -5.22 -17.04
C MET A 185 1.77 -3.82 -17.58
N ILE A 186 2.56 -3.71 -18.66
CA ILE A 186 2.79 -2.42 -19.35
C ILE A 186 1.49 -1.85 -19.90
N ILE A 187 0.67 -2.66 -20.57
CA ILE A 187 -0.60 -2.17 -21.12
C ILE A 187 -1.56 -1.74 -20.01
N LEU A 188 -1.61 -2.47 -18.90
CA LEU A 188 -2.50 -2.17 -17.78
C LEU A 188 -2.16 -0.83 -17.09
N LEU A 189 -0.88 -0.43 -17.08
CA LEU A 189 -0.46 0.91 -16.64
C LEU A 189 -1.19 2.00 -17.43
N PHE A 190 -1.47 1.74 -18.70
CA PHE A 190 -2.13 2.69 -19.59
C PHE A 190 -3.66 2.68 -19.53
N SER A 191 -4.27 1.76 -18.76
CA SER A 191 -5.71 1.51 -18.78
C SER A 191 -6.50 2.21 -17.68
N ASN A 192 -5.85 2.94 -16.76
CA ASN A 192 -6.45 3.45 -15.51
C ASN A 192 -7.24 2.37 -14.74
N SER A 193 -6.70 1.14 -14.69
CA SER A 193 -7.36 0.06 -13.97
C SER A 193 -7.46 0.38 -12.47
N PRO A 194 -8.59 0.06 -11.80
CA PRO A 194 -8.67 0.07 -10.34
C PRO A 194 -7.62 -0.83 -9.66
N PHE A 195 -7.07 -1.81 -10.38
CA PHE A 195 -5.98 -2.66 -9.91
C PHE A 195 -4.63 -1.92 -9.84
N MET A 196 -4.44 -0.92 -10.70
CA MET A 196 -3.28 -0.03 -10.68
C MET A 196 -3.64 1.26 -9.92
N ALA A 197 -4.25 1.10 -8.74
CA ALA A 197 -4.62 2.22 -7.88
C ALA A 197 -3.36 3.05 -7.55
N GLY A 198 -3.33 4.31 -7.98
CA GLY A 198 -2.17 5.19 -7.90
C GLY A 198 -1.45 5.44 -9.23
N ALA A 199 -1.75 4.68 -10.29
CA ALA A 199 -1.26 4.96 -11.64
C ALA A 199 -1.87 6.27 -12.19
N MET A 200 -1.07 7.00 -12.96
CA MET A 200 -1.46 8.31 -13.48
C MET A 200 -2.75 8.21 -14.32
N PRO A 201 -3.71 9.15 -14.18
CA PRO A 201 -4.84 9.26 -15.09
C PRO A 201 -4.36 9.42 -16.53
N GLN A 202 -4.48 8.37 -17.31
CA GLN A 202 -4.05 8.37 -18.71
C GLN A 202 -5.03 9.14 -19.59
N SER A 203 -4.51 9.68 -20.70
CA SER A 203 -5.37 10.28 -21.73
C SER A 203 -6.42 9.28 -22.22
N LEU A 204 -7.57 9.77 -22.68
CA LEU A 204 -8.63 8.88 -23.18
C LEU A 204 -8.14 8.05 -24.37
N GLU A 205 -7.30 8.62 -25.24
CA GLU A 205 -6.72 7.94 -26.40
C GLU A 205 -5.78 6.81 -25.96
N THR A 206 -4.94 7.06 -24.96
CA THR A 206 -4.06 6.06 -24.36
C THR A 206 -4.86 4.92 -23.73
N GLN A 207 -5.94 5.24 -23.02
CA GLN A 207 -6.86 4.23 -22.47
C GLN A 207 -7.52 3.40 -23.58
N GLN A 208 -7.98 4.02 -24.66
CA GLN A 208 -8.58 3.33 -25.80
C GLN A 208 -7.58 2.39 -26.47
N LEU A 209 -6.33 2.83 -26.65
CA LEU A 209 -5.26 2.00 -27.20
C LEU A 209 -4.98 0.80 -26.28
N SER A 210 -4.90 1.02 -24.96
CA SER A 210 -4.71 -0.04 -23.98
C SER A 210 -5.84 -1.08 -24.03
N ALA A 211 -7.10 -0.61 -24.15
CA ALA A 211 -8.28 -1.45 -24.26
C ALA A 211 -8.25 -2.36 -25.49
N ILE A 212 -7.64 -1.90 -26.59
CA ILE A 212 -7.49 -2.68 -27.82
C ILE A 212 -6.34 -3.69 -27.70
N LEU A 213 -5.18 -3.26 -27.22
CA LEU A 213 -3.95 -4.06 -27.23
C LEU A 213 -3.84 -5.08 -26.09
N ASP A 214 -4.63 -4.91 -25.02
CA ASP A 214 -4.58 -5.79 -23.85
C ASP A 214 -4.87 -7.26 -24.21
N PRO A 215 -3.88 -8.17 -24.08
CA PRO A 215 -4.05 -9.58 -24.45
C PRO A 215 -5.00 -10.36 -23.52
N PHE A 216 -5.27 -9.85 -22.32
CA PHE A 216 -6.24 -10.41 -21.37
C PHE A 216 -7.55 -9.61 -21.34
N GLY A 217 -7.54 -8.41 -21.93
CA GLY A 217 -8.61 -7.42 -22.12
C GLY A 217 -9.42 -7.07 -20.86
N LEU A 218 -8.73 -6.95 -19.74
CA LEU A 218 -9.24 -6.26 -18.55
C LEU A 218 -9.38 -4.76 -18.81
N SER A 219 -8.45 -4.18 -19.56
CA SER A 219 -8.45 -2.77 -19.97
C SER A 219 -9.73 -2.39 -20.72
N SER A 220 -10.16 -3.25 -21.66
CA SER A 220 -11.43 -3.04 -22.38
C SER A 220 -12.67 -3.29 -21.52
N TYR A 221 -12.58 -4.17 -20.53
CA TYR A 221 -13.63 -4.40 -19.56
C TYR A 221 -13.87 -3.16 -18.69
N PHE A 222 -12.80 -2.55 -18.16
CA PHE A 222 -12.90 -1.30 -17.39
C PHE A 222 -13.43 -0.14 -18.24
N MET A 223 -12.92 0.00 -19.47
CA MET A 223 -13.34 1.06 -20.38
C MET A 223 -14.85 1.01 -20.67
N ASN A 224 -15.39 -0.19 -20.93
CA ASN A 224 -16.82 -0.37 -21.17
C ASN A 224 -17.67 -0.16 -19.89
N ALA A 225 -17.15 -0.57 -18.73
CA ALA A 225 -17.87 -0.47 -17.46
C ALA A 225 -17.80 0.93 -16.81
N ARG A 226 -17.00 1.84 -17.36
CA ARG A 226 -16.74 3.18 -16.79
C ARG A 226 -18.00 4.02 -16.57
N LEU A 227 -18.96 3.92 -17.49
CA LEU A 227 -20.20 4.72 -17.44
C LEU A 227 -21.30 4.10 -16.57
N LEU A 228 -21.09 2.87 -16.06
CA LEU A 228 -22.06 2.20 -15.21
C LEU A 228 -21.98 2.77 -13.79
N THR A 229 -23.14 3.04 -13.19
CA THR A 229 -23.25 3.40 -11.77
C THR A 229 -22.91 2.19 -10.88
N ALA A 230 -22.61 2.43 -9.60
CA ALA A 230 -22.39 1.35 -8.63
C ALA A 230 -23.59 0.39 -8.57
N GLU A 231 -24.82 0.92 -8.60
CA GLU A 231 -26.05 0.12 -8.67
C GLU A 231 -26.14 -0.71 -9.96
N GLN A 232 -25.82 -0.14 -11.12
CA GLN A 232 -25.84 -0.88 -12.37
C GLN A 232 -24.79 -2.00 -12.38
N LYS A 233 -23.59 -1.75 -11.86
CA LYS A 233 -22.53 -2.77 -11.71
C LYS A 233 -22.94 -3.95 -10.82
N ASN A 234 -23.88 -3.70 -9.91
CA ASN A 234 -24.44 -4.70 -9.00
C ASN A 234 -25.47 -5.64 -9.64
N ILE A 235 -26.13 -5.23 -10.73
CA ILE A 235 -27.24 -6.01 -11.32
C ILE A 235 -27.00 -6.38 -12.79
N GLN A 236 -26.22 -5.58 -13.52
CA GLN A 236 -26.04 -5.70 -14.96
C GLN A 236 -24.67 -6.29 -15.30
N LEU A 237 -24.66 -7.29 -16.18
CA LEU A 237 -23.44 -7.78 -16.80
C LEU A 237 -22.83 -6.70 -17.69
N VAL A 238 -21.51 -6.49 -17.60
CA VAL A 238 -20.81 -5.58 -18.52
C VAL A 238 -21.00 -6.09 -19.94
N PRO A 239 -21.61 -5.30 -20.84
CA PRO A 239 -21.99 -5.78 -22.16
C PRO A 239 -20.74 -6.06 -23.03
N LEU A 240 -20.82 -7.13 -23.83
CA LEU A 240 -19.81 -7.46 -24.85
C LEU A 240 -20.04 -6.59 -26.10
N THR A 241 -19.78 -5.31 -25.97
CA THR A 241 -19.92 -4.31 -27.03
C THR A 241 -18.63 -3.49 -27.18
N SER A 242 -18.57 -2.62 -28.19
CA SER A 242 -17.50 -1.63 -28.35
C SER A 242 -16.08 -2.20 -28.19
N TYR A 243 -15.29 -1.69 -27.24
CA TYR A 243 -13.88 -2.07 -27.06
C TYR A 243 -13.70 -3.51 -26.59
N LEU A 244 -14.57 -4.00 -25.69
CA LEU A 244 -14.47 -5.38 -25.22
C LEU A 244 -14.71 -6.36 -26.36
N LEU A 245 -15.74 -6.16 -27.17
CA LEU A 245 -16.00 -7.03 -28.33
C LEU A 245 -14.84 -6.98 -29.35
N PHE A 246 -14.37 -5.77 -29.68
CA PHE A 246 -13.28 -5.60 -30.63
C PHE A 246 -11.99 -6.29 -30.16
N ASN A 247 -11.62 -6.11 -28.90
CA ASN A 247 -10.45 -6.76 -28.31
C ASN A 247 -10.56 -8.29 -28.32
N ARG A 248 -11.74 -8.86 -28.03
CA ARG A 248 -11.93 -10.33 -28.08
C ARG A 248 -11.80 -10.88 -29.48
N ILE A 249 -12.37 -10.20 -30.48
CA ILE A 249 -12.22 -10.56 -31.90
C ILE A 249 -10.75 -10.46 -32.31
N PHE A 250 -10.06 -9.39 -31.93
CA PHE A 250 -8.64 -9.22 -32.22
C PHE A 250 -7.78 -10.34 -31.64
N CYS A 251 -7.95 -10.69 -30.36
CA CYS A 251 -7.25 -11.79 -29.71
C CYS A 251 -7.53 -13.14 -30.39
N PHE A 252 -8.77 -13.38 -30.78
CA PHE A 252 -9.17 -14.59 -31.51
C PHE A 252 -8.50 -14.69 -32.88
N ILE A 253 -8.50 -13.60 -33.66
CA ILE A 253 -7.83 -13.53 -34.97
C ILE A 253 -6.32 -13.72 -34.82
N ALA A 254 -5.70 -13.07 -33.84
CA ALA A 254 -4.26 -13.20 -33.54
C ALA A 254 -3.91 -14.67 -33.18
N SER A 255 -4.75 -15.34 -32.40
CA SER A 255 -4.58 -16.76 -32.07
C SER A 255 -4.58 -17.65 -33.30
N ILE A 256 -5.57 -17.46 -34.20
CA ILE A 256 -5.66 -18.21 -35.46
C ILE A 256 -4.45 -17.94 -36.36
N ALA A 257 -4.02 -16.67 -36.46
CA ALA A 257 -2.86 -16.28 -37.26
C ALA A 257 -1.57 -16.95 -36.75
N LEU A 258 -1.35 -16.99 -35.43
CA LEU A 258 -0.21 -17.69 -34.80
C LEU A 258 -0.22 -19.20 -35.08
N LEU A 259 -1.38 -19.84 -34.97
CA LEU A 259 -1.52 -21.27 -35.28
C LEU A 259 -1.27 -21.55 -36.76
N TRP A 260 -1.80 -20.73 -37.66
CA TRP A 260 -1.56 -20.86 -39.10
C TRP A 260 -0.07 -20.66 -39.44
N PHE A 261 0.58 -19.67 -38.83
CA PHE A 261 2.01 -19.43 -38.97
C PHE A 261 2.83 -20.63 -38.48
N THR A 262 2.44 -21.24 -37.35
CA THR A 262 3.07 -22.47 -36.83
C THR A 262 2.97 -23.63 -37.81
N VAL A 263 1.79 -23.85 -38.41
CA VAL A 263 1.58 -24.91 -39.41
C VAL A 263 2.49 -24.71 -40.64
N LYS A 264 2.69 -23.45 -41.06
CA LYS A 264 3.59 -23.13 -42.19
C LYS A 264 5.06 -23.39 -41.85
N GLN A 265 5.52 -23.00 -40.66
CA GLN A 265 6.93 -23.11 -40.29
C GLN A 265 7.35 -24.52 -39.84
N PHE A 266 6.40 -25.32 -39.37
CA PHE A 266 6.71 -26.65 -38.84
C PHE A 266 7.20 -27.64 -39.92
N SER A 267 8.32 -28.30 -39.65
CA SER A 267 8.85 -29.38 -40.46
C SER A 267 9.31 -30.57 -39.60
N PHE A 268 9.02 -31.79 -40.07
CA PHE A 268 9.55 -33.02 -39.47
C PHE A 268 11.06 -33.18 -39.75
N SER A 269 11.56 -32.57 -40.82
CA SER A 269 12.91 -32.76 -41.38
C SER A 269 14.04 -31.99 -40.67
N ASN A 270 13.74 -31.05 -39.78
CA ASN A 270 14.78 -30.30 -39.05
C ASN A 270 15.59 -31.14 -38.03
N ILE A 271 15.23 -32.40 -37.79
CA ILE A 271 16.01 -33.34 -36.96
C ILE A 271 17.17 -33.98 -37.77
N SER A 272 17.07 -34.04 -39.10
CA SER A 272 18.06 -34.69 -39.98
C SER A 272 19.21 -33.76 -40.42
N LYS A 273 19.10 -32.43 -40.23
CA LYS A 273 20.11 -31.44 -40.63
C LYS A 273 21.24 -31.22 -39.61
N GLN A 274 21.36 -32.05 -38.56
CA GLN A 274 22.68 -32.17 -37.93
C GLN A 274 23.58 -32.85 -38.97
N LYS A 275 24.40 -32.03 -39.66
CA LYS A 275 25.60 -32.52 -40.34
C LYS A 275 26.30 -33.42 -39.33
N THR A 276 26.16 -34.73 -39.49
CA THR A 276 27.16 -35.65 -39.00
C THR A 276 28.44 -35.18 -39.68
N LYS A 277 29.26 -34.43 -38.95
CA LYS A 277 30.68 -34.47 -39.20
C LYS A 277 30.98 -35.96 -39.13
N LYS A 278 31.14 -36.60 -40.29
CA LYS A 278 31.93 -37.82 -40.39
C LYS A 278 33.30 -37.42 -39.89
N LEU A 279 33.48 -37.47 -38.57
CA LEU A 279 34.79 -37.61 -38.00
C LEU A 279 35.32 -38.90 -38.63
N PRO A 280 36.44 -38.86 -39.36
CA PRO A 280 37.08 -40.08 -39.79
C PRO A 280 37.28 -40.93 -38.54
N PHE A 281 36.88 -42.19 -38.58
CA PHE A 281 37.30 -43.16 -37.58
C PHE A 281 38.83 -43.22 -37.69
N LYS A 282 39.54 -42.44 -36.86
CA LYS A 282 40.96 -42.66 -36.62
C LYS A 282 41.03 -43.91 -35.75
N ASN A 283 41.32 -45.05 -36.38
CA ASN A 283 41.85 -46.22 -35.71
C ASN A 283 43.27 -45.92 -35.24
N ASP A 284 43.39 -45.07 -34.22
CA ASP A 284 44.62 -44.82 -33.50
C ASP A 284 44.36 -45.03 -32.00
N PHE A 285 43.92 -46.24 -31.67
CA PHE A 285 44.10 -46.77 -30.32
C PHE A 285 45.52 -47.33 -30.22
N GLN A 286 46.52 -46.44 -30.29
CA GLN A 286 47.76 -46.72 -29.57
C GLN A 286 47.45 -46.52 -28.09
N THR A 287 47.40 -47.64 -27.36
CA THR A 287 47.41 -47.68 -25.91
C THR A 287 48.70 -47.05 -25.41
N LYS A 288 48.71 -45.72 -25.24
CA LYS A 288 49.66 -45.07 -24.33
C LYS A 288 49.33 -45.56 -22.92
N PHE A 289 49.97 -46.64 -22.52
CA PHE A 289 50.09 -46.99 -21.11
C PHE A 289 50.83 -45.85 -20.42
N PHE A 290 50.08 -44.92 -19.84
CA PHE A 290 50.63 -44.04 -18.82
C PHE A 290 51.02 -44.94 -17.66
N LYS A 291 52.32 -45.21 -17.49
CA LYS A 291 52.88 -45.63 -16.20
C LYS A 291 52.68 -44.46 -15.24
N SER A 292 51.48 -44.34 -14.68
CA SER A 292 51.24 -43.53 -13.50
C SER A 292 51.84 -44.32 -12.34
N GLU A 293 52.91 -43.81 -11.74
CA GLU A 293 53.30 -44.27 -10.41
C GLU A 293 52.11 -44.04 -9.47
N TYR A 294 51.68 -45.10 -8.80
CA TYR A 294 50.61 -45.02 -7.82
C TYR A 294 51.17 -44.35 -6.57
N SER A 295 50.87 -43.06 -6.39
CA SER A 295 51.18 -42.33 -5.16
C SER A 295 50.04 -42.54 -4.17
N THR A 296 50.31 -43.21 -3.05
CA THR A 296 49.39 -43.27 -1.92
C THR A 296 49.28 -41.90 -1.27
N VAL A 297 48.15 -41.22 -1.43
CA VAL A 297 47.85 -39.98 -0.71
C VAL A 297 47.20 -40.34 0.61
N GLN A 298 47.77 -39.87 1.72
CA GLN A 298 47.15 -40.01 3.05
C GLN A 298 45.90 -39.12 3.12
N PRO A 299 44.69 -39.68 3.32
CA PRO A 299 43.47 -38.89 3.33
C PRO A 299 43.38 -38.09 4.62
N HIS A 300 43.43 -36.75 4.51
CA HIS A 300 43.28 -35.86 5.65
C HIS A 300 41.81 -35.47 5.84
N PHE A 301 41.17 -35.91 6.92
CA PHE A 301 39.75 -35.65 7.21
C PHE A 301 39.52 -34.64 8.35
N GLY A 302 40.48 -33.74 8.56
CA GLY A 302 40.40 -32.69 9.59
C GLY A 302 39.44 -31.54 9.28
N GLN A 303 39.42 -30.53 10.15
CA GLN A 303 38.55 -29.34 10.00
C GLN A 303 38.83 -28.56 8.71
N VAL A 304 40.08 -28.48 8.26
CA VAL A 304 40.45 -27.80 7.02
C VAL A 304 39.76 -28.46 5.81
N SER A 305 39.81 -29.78 5.73
CA SER A 305 39.14 -30.55 4.67
C SER A 305 37.61 -30.38 4.73
N ALA A 306 37.03 -30.27 5.94
CA ALA A 306 35.61 -29.98 6.11
C ALA A 306 35.22 -28.61 5.53
N ILE A 307 35.99 -27.56 5.81
CA ILE A 307 35.77 -26.21 5.26
C ILE A 307 35.94 -26.23 3.73
N GLN A 308 36.99 -26.87 3.22
CA GLN A 308 37.22 -27.01 1.77
C GLN A 308 36.06 -27.75 1.08
N SER A 309 35.52 -28.81 1.70
CA SER A 309 34.36 -29.53 1.18
C SER A 309 33.11 -28.64 1.13
N THR A 310 32.85 -27.87 2.19
CA THR A 310 31.74 -26.89 2.23
C THR A 310 31.88 -25.86 1.09
N LEU A 311 33.07 -25.26 0.93
CA LEU A 311 33.35 -24.31 -0.14
C LEU A 311 33.27 -24.95 -1.53
N SER A 312 33.63 -26.24 -1.66
CA SER A 312 33.50 -26.97 -2.92
C SER A 312 32.03 -27.18 -3.30
N PHE A 313 31.16 -27.57 -2.36
CA PHE A 313 29.72 -27.64 -2.60
C PHE A 313 29.18 -26.28 -3.01
N ALA A 314 29.53 -25.23 -2.26
CA ALA A 314 29.10 -23.86 -2.56
C ALA A 314 29.56 -23.41 -3.95
N ARG A 315 30.82 -23.66 -4.31
CA ARG A 315 31.37 -23.34 -5.62
C ARG A 315 30.63 -24.05 -6.75
N ILE A 316 30.35 -25.34 -6.62
CA ILE A 316 29.63 -26.12 -7.65
C ILE A 316 28.21 -25.58 -7.83
N ASP A 317 27.53 -25.28 -6.73
CA ASP A 317 26.21 -24.67 -6.76
C ASP A 317 26.21 -23.29 -7.41
N LEU A 318 27.16 -22.42 -7.05
CA LEU A 318 27.29 -21.09 -7.65
C LEU A 318 27.59 -21.18 -9.15
N ILE A 319 28.48 -22.08 -9.56
CA ILE A 319 28.72 -22.35 -10.99
C ILE A 319 27.42 -22.80 -11.67
N TYR A 320 26.66 -23.69 -11.04
CA TYR A 320 25.38 -24.16 -11.58
C TYR A 320 24.36 -23.02 -11.68
N LEU A 321 24.18 -22.23 -10.63
CA LEU A 321 23.22 -21.12 -10.57
C LEU A 321 23.56 -20.04 -11.61
N PHE A 322 24.80 -19.54 -11.63
CA PHE A 322 25.19 -18.43 -12.48
C PHE A 322 25.47 -18.83 -13.94
N LYS A 323 25.72 -20.12 -14.23
CA LYS A 323 25.69 -20.64 -15.61
C LYS A 323 24.29 -21.05 -16.06
N SER A 324 23.37 -21.27 -15.13
CA SER A 324 21.98 -21.57 -15.45
C SER A 324 21.31 -20.32 -16.00
N ILE A 325 20.40 -20.53 -16.93
CA ILE A 325 19.62 -19.46 -17.52
C ILE A 325 18.52 -18.92 -16.60
N THR A 326 18.21 -19.68 -15.55
CA THR A 326 17.17 -19.30 -14.58
C THR A 326 17.55 -18.03 -13.82
N VAL A 327 18.82 -17.84 -13.46
CA VAL A 327 19.26 -16.64 -12.72
C VAL A 327 19.15 -15.36 -13.56
N PRO A 328 19.67 -15.29 -14.81
CA PRO A 328 19.42 -14.13 -15.68
C PRO A 328 17.94 -13.88 -15.94
N ALA A 329 17.12 -14.91 -16.18
CA ALA A 329 15.69 -14.75 -16.45
C ALA A 329 14.94 -14.17 -15.24
N ILE A 330 15.24 -14.66 -14.03
CA ILE A 330 14.67 -14.13 -12.79
C ILE A 330 15.19 -12.72 -12.50
N SER A 331 16.46 -12.43 -12.79
CA SER A 331 17.03 -11.08 -12.61
C SER A 331 16.31 -10.07 -13.49
N ILE A 332 16.06 -10.41 -14.77
CA ILE A 332 15.31 -9.54 -15.70
C ILE A 332 13.87 -9.35 -15.21
N LEU A 333 13.21 -10.40 -14.73
CA LEU A 333 11.86 -10.28 -14.17
C LEU A 333 11.83 -9.39 -12.92
N LEU A 334 12.81 -9.56 -12.01
CA LEU A 334 12.92 -8.77 -10.79
C LEU A 334 13.16 -7.30 -11.11
N VAL A 335 14.15 -7.00 -11.96
CA VAL A 335 14.44 -5.64 -12.42
C VAL A 335 13.21 -5.05 -13.10
N PHE A 336 12.57 -5.77 -14.01
CA PHE A 336 11.35 -5.26 -14.64
C PHE A 336 10.23 -4.98 -13.62
N ALA A 337 9.95 -5.91 -12.70
CA ALA A 337 8.87 -5.77 -11.73
C ALA A 337 9.15 -4.62 -10.75
N VAL A 338 10.34 -4.57 -10.16
CA VAL A 338 10.71 -3.52 -9.19
C VAL A 338 10.94 -2.18 -9.89
N GLY A 339 11.54 -2.17 -11.08
CA GLY A 339 11.74 -0.97 -11.88
C GLY A 339 10.43 -0.32 -12.34
N MET A 340 9.38 -1.10 -12.63
CA MET A 340 8.04 -0.56 -12.88
C MET A 340 7.47 0.15 -11.64
N GLU A 341 7.67 -0.41 -10.45
CA GLU A 341 7.25 0.21 -9.19
C GLU A 341 8.08 1.44 -8.86
N MET A 342 9.41 1.42 -9.12
CA MET A 342 10.27 2.60 -8.98
C MET A 342 9.83 3.73 -9.91
N TYR A 343 9.54 3.40 -11.18
CA TYR A 343 9.00 4.36 -12.13
C TYR A 343 7.68 4.94 -11.64
N ALA A 344 6.74 4.11 -11.17
CA ALA A 344 5.45 4.58 -10.66
C ALA A 344 5.57 5.44 -9.38
N GLU A 345 6.52 5.12 -8.50
CA GLU A 345 6.77 5.90 -7.28
C GLU A 345 7.44 7.25 -7.56
N ILE A 346 8.33 7.32 -8.54
CA ILE A 346 8.94 8.57 -9.00
C ILE A 346 7.91 9.41 -9.76
N GLU A 347 7.25 8.80 -10.75
CA GLU A 347 6.24 9.41 -11.60
C GLU A 347 4.85 9.31 -10.96
N LYS A 348 4.57 10.21 -10.00
CA LYS A 348 3.25 10.33 -9.34
C LYS A 348 2.13 10.87 -10.24
N GLY A 349 2.40 10.99 -11.53
CA GLY A 349 1.43 11.25 -12.58
C GLY A 349 1.16 12.71 -12.88
N ILE A 350 -0.01 12.99 -13.47
CA ILE A 350 -0.38 14.34 -13.92
C ILE A 350 -0.83 15.22 -12.75
N ARG A 351 -1.30 14.59 -11.65
CA ARG A 351 -1.84 15.31 -10.50
C ARG A 351 -0.74 15.80 -9.55
N LEU A 352 0.18 14.92 -9.18
CA LEU A 352 1.22 15.17 -8.19
C LEU A 352 2.57 15.33 -8.89
N PRO A 353 3.49 16.15 -8.34
CA PRO A 353 4.76 16.40 -8.97
C PRO A 353 5.60 15.13 -8.91
N GLN A 354 6.55 15.02 -9.83
CA GLN A 354 7.53 13.96 -9.80
C GLN A 354 8.29 13.99 -8.46
N LYS A 355 8.50 12.84 -7.83
CA LYS A 355 9.39 12.74 -6.67
C LYS A 355 10.85 12.74 -7.12
N TYR A 356 11.75 13.25 -6.28
CA TYR A 356 13.17 12.98 -6.48
C TYR A 356 13.45 11.49 -6.31
N ALA A 357 14.28 10.92 -7.20
CA ALA A 357 14.75 9.56 -7.07
C ALA A 357 15.81 9.47 -5.96
N SER A 358 15.39 9.70 -4.71
CA SER A 358 16.28 9.65 -3.54
C SER A 358 16.62 8.21 -3.17
N SER A 359 17.76 7.98 -2.51
CA SER A 359 18.16 6.65 -2.07
C SER A 359 17.15 6.04 -1.08
N GLY A 360 16.53 6.88 -0.24
CA GLY A 360 15.43 6.50 0.65
C GLY A 360 14.21 5.96 -0.10
N LEU A 361 13.72 6.69 -1.12
CA LEU A 361 12.60 6.25 -1.94
C LEU A 361 12.91 4.91 -2.63
N MET A 362 14.08 4.81 -3.28
CA MET A 362 14.49 3.58 -3.97
C MET A 362 14.63 2.39 -3.01
N ALA A 363 15.18 2.59 -1.81
CA ALA A 363 15.35 1.54 -0.81
C ALA A 363 14.01 1.02 -0.25
N ILE A 364 13.03 1.90 -0.01
CA ILE A 364 11.67 1.52 0.38
C ILE A 364 11.02 0.72 -0.75
N THR A 365 11.03 1.23 -1.99
CA THR A 365 10.38 0.56 -3.12
C THR A 365 10.94 -0.84 -3.35
N ILE A 366 12.25 -1.04 -3.18
CA ILE A 366 12.86 -2.38 -3.20
C ILE A 366 12.31 -3.23 -2.07
N SER A 367 12.26 -2.72 -0.84
CA SER A 367 11.85 -3.49 0.33
C SER A 367 10.39 -3.92 0.29
N GLU A 368 9.50 -3.05 -0.22
CA GLU A 368 8.07 -3.35 -0.35
C GLU A 368 7.77 -4.42 -1.41
N ASN A 369 8.58 -4.52 -2.47
CA ASN A 369 8.30 -5.36 -3.63
C ASN A 369 9.18 -6.63 -3.73
N PHE A 370 10.41 -6.60 -3.20
CA PHE A 370 11.35 -7.70 -3.35
C PHE A 370 11.09 -8.87 -2.40
N HIS A 371 10.68 -8.62 -1.14
CA HIS A 371 10.71 -9.66 -0.10
C HIS A 371 9.88 -10.91 -0.45
N LEU A 372 8.62 -10.73 -0.85
CA LEU A 372 7.75 -11.86 -1.22
C LEU A 372 8.29 -12.63 -2.43
N LEU A 373 8.77 -11.92 -3.45
CA LEU A 373 9.41 -12.53 -4.62
C LEU A 373 10.68 -13.30 -4.21
N GLY A 374 11.48 -12.70 -3.33
CA GLY A 374 12.67 -13.29 -2.73
C GLY A 374 12.39 -14.59 -1.99
N LEU A 375 11.29 -14.67 -1.23
CA LEU A 375 10.86 -15.89 -0.53
C LEU A 375 10.51 -17.01 -1.51
N MET A 376 9.78 -16.69 -2.59
CA MET A 376 9.44 -17.65 -3.63
C MET A 376 10.67 -18.14 -4.40
N ILE A 377 11.58 -17.22 -4.72
CA ILE A 377 12.87 -17.50 -5.36
C ILE A 377 13.72 -18.41 -4.47
N ALA A 378 13.81 -18.09 -3.17
CA ALA A 378 14.52 -18.90 -2.19
C ALA A 378 13.94 -20.31 -2.09
N ALA A 379 12.61 -20.46 -1.99
CA ALA A 379 11.96 -21.77 -1.95
C ALA A 379 12.23 -22.61 -3.20
N TYR A 380 12.17 -21.99 -4.38
CA TYR A 380 12.45 -22.66 -5.65
C TYR A 380 13.92 -23.08 -5.78
N PHE A 381 14.86 -22.14 -5.69
CA PHE A 381 16.28 -22.44 -5.89
C PHE A 381 16.82 -23.37 -4.82
N MET A 382 16.34 -23.26 -3.57
CA MET A 382 16.78 -24.15 -2.52
C MET A 382 16.32 -25.60 -2.76
N ASN A 383 15.07 -25.79 -3.18
CA ASN A 383 14.58 -27.11 -3.58
C ASN A 383 15.37 -27.65 -4.77
N ASP A 384 15.63 -26.82 -5.78
CA ASP A 384 16.37 -27.26 -6.97
C ASP A 384 17.82 -27.67 -6.64
N LEU A 385 18.54 -26.84 -5.88
CA LEU A 385 19.91 -27.12 -5.44
C LEU A 385 20.01 -28.41 -4.62
N TYR A 386 19.15 -28.56 -3.60
CA TYR A 386 19.20 -29.71 -2.70
C TYR A 386 18.97 -31.04 -3.44
N TRP A 387 17.96 -31.05 -4.33
CA TRP A 387 17.55 -32.25 -5.07
C TRP A 387 18.34 -32.50 -6.36
N ARG A 388 19.20 -31.56 -6.79
CA ARG A 388 19.95 -31.62 -8.06
C ARG A 388 20.63 -32.96 -8.26
N SER A 389 21.40 -33.42 -7.27
CA SER A 389 22.20 -34.64 -7.38
C SER A 389 21.34 -35.90 -7.52
N LYS A 390 20.15 -35.94 -6.90
CA LYS A 390 19.20 -37.04 -7.07
C LYS A 390 18.56 -36.98 -8.46
N SER A 391 18.18 -35.80 -8.93
CA SER A 391 17.63 -35.61 -10.27
C SER A 391 18.62 -35.96 -11.39
N SER A 392 19.93 -35.78 -11.16
CA SER A 392 20.99 -36.15 -12.10
C SER A 392 21.53 -37.57 -11.91
N GLY A 393 21.00 -38.36 -10.97
CA GLY A 393 21.49 -39.71 -10.66
C GLY A 393 22.85 -39.78 -9.96
N PHE A 394 23.40 -38.64 -9.52
CA PHE A 394 24.72 -38.55 -8.88
C PHE A 394 24.69 -38.72 -7.35
N SER A 395 23.50 -38.72 -6.74
CA SER A 395 23.34 -38.74 -5.27
C SER A 395 24.03 -39.92 -4.58
N LEU A 396 24.14 -41.10 -5.21
CA LEU A 396 24.81 -42.26 -4.61
C LEU A 396 26.33 -42.03 -4.46
N ILE A 397 26.94 -41.35 -5.44
CA ILE A 397 28.37 -41.00 -5.39
C ILE A 397 28.58 -39.87 -4.38
N GLU A 398 27.73 -38.84 -4.42
CA GLU A 398 27.80 -37.72 -3.46
C GLU A 398 27.67 -38.20 -2.01
N ASN A 399 26.67 -39.03 -1.72
CA ASN A 399 26.36 -39.48 -0.35
C ASN A 399 27.37 -40.49 0.22
N SER A 400 28.18 -41.14 -0.63
CA SER A 400 29.23 -42.06 -0.19
C SER A 400 30.53 -41.36 0.20
N THR A 401 30.64 -40.04 -0.01
CA THR A 401 31.81 -39.27 0.42
C THR A 401 31.80 -38.97 1.93
N PHE A 402 32.97 -38.97 2.58
CA PHE A 402 33.12 -38.79 4.04
C PHE A 402 32.54 -37.45 4.53
N LEU A 403 32.68 -36.37 3.74
CA LEU A 403 32.23 -35.02 4.08
C LEU A 403 30.87 -34.64 3.45
N SER A 404 30.10 -35.61 2.98
CA SER A 404 28.76 -35.39 2.39
C SER A 404 27.80 -34.63 3.31
N LYS A 405 27.97 -34.73 4.64
CA LYS A 405 27.21 -33.97 5.64
C LYS A 405 27.35 -32.44 5.51
N ASN A 406 28.46 -31.95 4.93
CA ASN A 406 28.72 -30.52 4.76
C ASN A 406 27.89 -29.90 3.62
N LYS A 407 27.23 -30.74 2.81
CA LYS A 407 26.34 -30.34 1.72
C LYS A 407 25.33 -29.26 2.14
N LEU A 408 24.68 -29.41 3.30
CA LEU A 408 23.67 -28.45 3.79
C LEU A 408 24.25 -27.05 4.00
N VAL A 409 25.43 -26.97 4.63
CA VAL A 409 26.13 -25.68 4.84
C VAL A 409 26.58 -25.09 3.52
N GLY A 410 27.05 -25.93 2.58
CA GLY A 410 27.39 -25.52 1.23
C GLY A 410 26.21 -24.86 0.51
N HIS A 411 25.05 -25.52 0.48
CA HIS A 411 23.82 -24.98 -0.10
C HIS A 411 23.35 -23.68 0.57
N PHE A 412 23.48 -23.59 1.89
CA PHE A 412 23.15 -22.37 2.65
C PHE A 412 24.05 -21.18 2.28
N ILE A 413 25.35 -21.41 2.06
CA ILE A 413 26.25 -20.36 1.57
C ILE A 413 25.88 -19.97 0.13
N SER A 414 25.61 -20.96 -0.74
CA SER A 414 25.22 -20.71 -2.14
C SER A 414 23.99 -19.83 -2.27
N ILE A 415 22.92 -20.14 -1.51
CA ILE A 415 21.70 -19.33 -1.55
C ILE A 415 21.94 -17.94 -0.96
N SER A 416 22.76 -17.82 0.09
CA SER A 416 23.04 -16.54 0.72
C SER A 416 23.71 -15.60 -0.29
N VAL A 417 24.72 -16.09 -1.00
CA VAL A 417 25.38 -15.34 -2.10
C VAL A 417 24.39 -14.98 -3.21
N LEU A 418 23.48 -15.88 -3.58
CA LEU A 418 22.45 -15.60 -4.58
C LEU A 418 21.49 -14.48 -4.13
N LEU A 419 21.08 -14.47 -2.86
CA LEU A 419 20.20 -13.44 -2.30
C LEU A 419 20.91 -12.09 -2.21
N PHE A 420 22.18 -12.05 -1.78
CA PHE A 420 23.01 -10.84 -1.85
C PHE A 420 23.14 -10.32 -3.29
N PHE A 421 23.29 -11.21 -4.27
CA PHE A 421 23.33 -10.84 -5.67
C PHE A 421 22.02 -10.19 -6.14
N PHE A 422 20.86 -10.77 -5.84
CA PHE A 422 19.57 -10.17 -6.23
C PHE A 422 19.34 -8.81 -5.58
N THR A 423 19.62 -8.67 -4.28
CA THR A 423 19.54 -7.36 -3.60
C THR A 423 20.51 -6.35 -4.21
N GLY A 424 21.75 -6.77 -4.53
CA GLY A 424 22.74 -5.91 -5.19
C GLY A 424 22.31 -5.46 -6.59
N VAL A 425 21.67 -6.32 -7.37
CA VAL A 425 21.10 -5.95 -8.68
C VAL A 425 20.00 -4.89 -8.54
N LEU A 426 19.12 -5.04 -7.55
CA LEU A 426 18.04 -4.08 -7.30
C LEU A 426 18.54 -2.74 -6.74
N ILE A 427 19.56 -2.75 -5.88
CA ILE A 427 20.24 -1.50 -5.45
C ILE A 427 20.91 -0.83 -6.64
N GLY A 428 21.58 -1.61 -7.49
CA GLY A 428 22.18 -1.10 -8.74
C GLY A 428 21.14 -0.48 -9.67
N GLU A 429 19.96 -1.09 -9.80
CA GLU A 429 18.82 -0.52 -10.51
C GLU A 429 18.36 0.80 -9.87
N GLY A 430 18.21 0.86 -8.54
CA GLY A 430 17.88 2.10 -7.84
C GLY A 430 18.85 3.23 -8.18
N ILE A 431 20.17 2.96 -8.15
CA ILE A 431 21.21 3.93 -8.54
C ILE A 431 21.08 4.33 -10.01
N ILE A 432 20.74 3.41 -10.91
CA ILE A 432 20.49 3.73 -12.32
C ILE A 432 19.31 4.70 -12.44
N PHE A 433 18.22 4.50 -11.69
CA PHE A 433 17.11 5.45 -11.63
C PHE A 433 17.56 6.82 -11.09
N GLN A 434 18.34 6.84 -10.00
CA GLN A 434 18.91 8.09 -9.47
C GLN A 434 19.70 8.87 -10.54
N VAL A 435 20.53 8.17 -11.33
CA VAL A 435 21.31 8.76 -12.43
C VAL A 435 20.41 9.19 -13.59
N ALA A 436 19.45 8.35 -14.00
CA ALA A 436 18.53 8.64 -15.11
C ALA A 436 17.67 9.88 -14.84
N TYR A 437 17.27 10.06 -13.58
CA TYR A 437 16.49 11.21 -13.10
C TYR A 437 17.33 12.36 -12.54
N GLN A 438 18.66 12.33 -12.76
CA GLN A 438 19.60 13.41 -12.42
C GLN A 438 19.66 13.78 -10.92
N TYR A 439 19.32 12.86 -10.02
CA TYR A 439 19.41 13.05 -8.57
C TYR A 439 20.56 12.23 -7.98
N LEU A 440 21.78 12.77 -7.99
CA LEU A 440 23.03 12.03 -7.69
C LEU A 440 23.39 11.93 -6.20
N HIS A 441 22.47 12.26 -5.29
CA HIS A 441 22.72 12.11 -3.85
C HIS A 441 22.50 10.64 -3.43
N ILE A 442 23.60 9.94 -3.14
CA ILE A 442 23.58 8.54 -2.70
C ILE A 442 23.74 8.48 -1.18
N ASP A 443 22.67 8.09 -0.48
CA ASP A 443 22.74 7.71 0.93
C ASP A 443 22.89 6.19 1.08
N TRP A 444 24.07 5.76 1.54
CA TRP A 444 24.35 4.35 1.78
C TRP A 444 23.60 3.79 2.99
N ASN A 445 23.21 4.60 3.97
CA ASN A 445 22.46 4.11 5.13
C ASN A 445 21.08 3.59 4.69
N ALA A 446 20.41 4.30 3.77
CA ALA A 446 19.19 3.83 3.13
C ALA A 446 19.38 2.46 2.46
N TYR A 447 20.39 2.31 1.60
CA TYR A 447 20.60 1.07 0.84
C TYR A 447 21.10 -0.10 1.68
N LEU A 448 21.96 0.12 2.68
CA LEU A 448 22.48 -0.95 3.54
C LEU A 448 21.35 -1.60 4.37
N ALA A 449 20.36 -0.82 4.77
CA ALA A 449 19.20 -1.33 5.49
C ALA A 449 18.34 -2.27 4.62
N VAL A 450 18.38 -2.17 3.28
CA VAL A 450 17.68 -3.13 2.39
C VAL A 450 18.16 -4.55 2.62
N PHE A 451 19.46 -4.76 2.89
CA PHE A 451 19.99 -6.07 3.27
C PHE A 451 19.45 -6.54 4.62
N VAL A 452 19.31 -5.62 5.57
CA VAL A 452 18.76 -5.90 6.89
C VAL A 452 17.29 -6.32 6.78
N PHE A 453 16.48 -5.55 6.07
CA PHE A 453 15.04 -5.75 6.00
C PHE A 453 14.58 -6.86 5.06
N ASN A 454 15.41 -7.24 4.07
CA ASN A 454 15.03 -8.25 3.07
C ASN A 454 15.99 -9.44 3.08
N THR A 455 17.27 -9.21 2.79
CA THR A 455 18.23 -10.30 2.54
C THR A 455 18.42 -11.20 3.76
N PHE A 456 18.59 -10.65 4.97
CA PHE A 456 18.78 -11.47 6.17
C PHE A 456 17.53 -12.30 6.56
N PRO A 457 16.30 -11.77 6.56
CA PRO A 457 15.09 -12.58 6.70
C PRO A 457 15.03 -13.73 5.68
N LEU A 458 15.34 -13.46 4.41
CA LEU A 458 15.35 -14.46 3.33
C LEU A 458 16.42 -15.54 3.57
N ILE A 459 17.58 -15.18 4.10
CA ILE A 459 18.64 -16.12 4.49
C ILE A 459 18.14 -17.02 5.63
N LEU A 460 17.55 -16.45 6.69
CA LEU A 460 17.00 -17.23 7.80
C LEU A 460 15.91 -18.20 7.32
N PHE A 461 15.03 -17.72 6.44
CA PHE A 461 13.98 -18.53 5.83
C PHE A 461 14.55 -19.66 4.96
N SER A 462 15.62 -19.39 4.19
CA SER A 462 16.32 -20.40 3.41
C SER A 462 16.97 -21.48 4.30
N GLY A 463 17.50 -21.07 5.45
CA GLY A 463 18.00 -21.98 6.49
C GLY A 463 16.91 -22.91 7.03
N PHE A 464 15.68 -22.41 7.18
CA PHE A 464 14.51 -23.21 7.57
C PHE A 464 14.06 -24.17 6.46
N ILE A 465 13.93 -23.69 5.21
CA ILE A 465 13.51 -24.52 4.06
C ILE A 465 14.51 -25.65 3.76
N LEU A 466 15.81 -25.42 3.99
CA LEU A 466 16.81 -26.48 3.87
C LEU A 466 16.50 -27.67 4.76
N LEU A 467 16.04 -27.43 5.99
CA LEU A 467 15.64 -28.50 6.91
C LEU A 467 14.41 -29.25 6.40
N ILE A 468 13.44 -28.55 5.79
CA ILE A 468 12.27 -29.18 5.15
C ILE A 468 12.73 -30.12 4.05
N ASN A 469 13.62 -29.66 3.18
CA ASN A 469 14.15 -30.46 2.06
C ASN A 469 15.02 -31.64 2.53
N ASP A 470 15.76 -31.47 3.62
CA ASP A 470 16.56 -32.55 4.23
C ASP A 470 15.70 -33.67 4.81
N ARG A 471 14.56 -33.32 5.42
CA ARG A 471 13.71 -34.27 6.16
C ARG A 471 12.64 -34.95 5.33
N ILE A 472 12.18 -34.31 4.27
CA ILE A 472 11.08 -34.84 3.46
C ILE A 472 11.66 -35.64 2.27
N PRO A 473 11.32 -36.94 2.12
CA PRO A 473 11.98 -37.81 1.14
C PRO A 473 11.58 -37.55 -0.33
N GLN A 474 10.53 -36.75 -0.56
CA GLN A 474 9.94 -36.49 -1.87
C GLN A 474 10.11 -35.02 -2.29
N LYS A 475 10.76 -34.79 -3.44
CA LYS A 475 11.08 -33.45 -3.98
C LYS A 475 9.87 -32.52 -4.05
N PHE A 476 8.78 -33.00 -4.64
CA PHE A 476 7.59 -32.17 -4.87
C PHE A 476 6.79 -31.89 -3.60
N ILE A 477 6.78 -32.84 -2.65
CA ILE A 477 6.15 -32.63 -1.34
C ILE A 477 6.95 -31.61 -0.53
N ALA A 478 8.28 -31.72 -0.54
CA ALA A 478 9.16 -30.75 0.10
C ALA A 478 8.99 -29.34 -0.48
N LEU A 479 8.90 -29.23 -1.81
CA LEU A 479 8.62 -27.96 -2.49
C LEU A 479 7.26 -27.40 -2.09
N GLY A 480 6.19 -28.23 -2.11
CA GLY A 480 4.84 -27.80 -1.73
C GLY A 480 4.76 -27.28 -0.30
N ILE A 481 5.42 -27.94 0.66
CA ILE A 481 5.49 -27.48 2.06
C ILE A 481 6.35 -26.22 2.19
N SER A 482 7.42 -26.10 1.41
CA SER A 482 8.25 -24.88 1.38
C SER A 482 7.43 -23.68 0.89
N ILE A 483 6.62 -23.86 -0.17
CA ILE A 483 5.72 -22.82 -0.67
C ILE A 483 4.62 -22.49 0.36
N LEU A 484 4.04 -23.49 1.01
CA LEU A 484 3.08 -23.26 2.09
C LEU A 484 3.71 -22.44 3.23
N ALA A 485 4.95 -22.73 3.60
CA ALA A 485 5.69 -21.99 4.62
C ALA A 485 5.91 -20.52 4.26
N VAL A 486 6.08 -20.17 2.96
CA VAL A 486 6.14 -18.78 2.49
C VAL A 486 4.89 -18.02 2.96
N PHE A 487 3.70 -18.54 2.64
CA PHE A 487 2.45 -17.83 2.94
C PHE A 487 2.06 -17.85 4.42
N VAL A 488 2.37 -18.94 5.13
CA VAL A 488 2.00 -19.13 6.53
C VAL A 488 2.93 -18.41 7.50
N LEU A 489 4.24 -18.40 7.24
CA LEU A 489 5.23 -17.89 8.20
C LEU A 489 5.76 -16.50 7.85
N ALA A 490 5.60 -16.05 6.61
CA ALA A 490 6.10 -14.75 6.14
C ALA A 490 5.06 -13.93 5.35
N GLY A 491 4.02 -14.57 4.81
CA GLY A 491 2.95 -13.90 4.07
C GLY A 491 1.91 -13.23 4.97
N PRO A 492 0.84 -12.66 4.38
CA PRO A 492 -0.21 -11.91 5.09
C PRO A 492 -0.98 -12.72 6.15
N VAL A 493 -0.93 -14.05 6.07
CA VAL A 493 -1.57 -14.95 7.05
C VAL A 493 -0.75 -15.04 8.34
N SER A 494 0.56 -14.78 8.28
CA SER A 494 1.47 -14.89 9.43
C SER A 494 1.05 -13.97 10.57
N ASP A 495 0.62 -12.75 10.28
CA ASP A 495 0.18 -11.76 11.28
C ASP A 495 -1.03 -12.25 12.10
N LYS A 496 -1.87 -13.13 11.53
CA LYS A 496 -3.02 -13.73 12.24
C LYS A 496 -2.65 -14.96 13.07
N LEU A 497 -1.61 -15.71 12.65
CA LEU A 497 -1.20 -16.95 13.30
C LEU A 497 -0.14 -16.73 14.38
N LEU A 498 0.76 -15.76 14.17
CA LEU A 498 1.86 -15.42 15.06
C LEU A 498 1.49 -14.19 15.88
N SER A 499 0.82 -14.40 17.01
CA SER A 499 0.34 -13.31 17.88
C SER A 499 1.44 -12.48 18.53
N TYR A 500 2.71 -12.92 18.48
CA TYR A 500 3.84 -12.22 19.06
C TYR A 500 4.80 -11.73 17.97
N PRO A 501 5.05 -10.41 17.85
CA PRO A 501 5.87 -9.84 16.77
C PRO A 501 7.30 -10.39 16.67
N VAL A 502 7.87 -10.87 17.77
CA VAL A 502 9.22 -11.45 17.80
C VAL A 502 9.31 -12.78 17.04
N LEU A 503 8.18 -13.49 16.92
CA LEU A 503 8.11 -14.77 16.20
C LEU A 503 8.00 -14.59 14.68
N SER A 504 7.64 -13.40 14.21
CA SER A 504 7.58 -13.04 12.79
C SER A 504 9.00 -12.83 12.21
N ILE A 505 9.85 -13.84 12.34
CA ILE A 505 11.28 -13.82 11.99
C ILE A 505 11.50 -13.62 10.49
N PHE A 506 10.61 -14.18 9.68
CA PHE A 506 10.74 -14.20 8.22
C PHE A 506 9.95 -13.08 7.53
N SER A 507 9.28 -12.20 8.28
CA SER A 507 8.52 -11.09 7.68
C SER A 507 9.41 -9.92 7.28
N ASP A 508 8.93 -9.15 6.31
CA ASP A 508 9.53 -7.92 5.80
C ASP A 508 9.42 -6.75 6.81
N PHE A 509 10.01 -5.62 6.42
CA PHE A 509 9.77 -4.32 7.02
C PHE A 509 8.84 -3.49 6.13
N LYS A 510 7.75 -2.96 6.71
CA LYS A 510 6.73 -2.16 6.01
C LYS A 510 6.70 -0.69 6.45
N GLY A 511 7.80 -0.18 7.01
CA GLY A 511 7.90 1.20 7.48
C GLY A 511 8.51 2.13 6.43
N SER A 512 8.42 3.43 6.69
CA SER A 512 8.98 4.48 5.83
C SER A 512 10.46 4.75 6.15
N TYR A 513 11.15 5.35 5.20
CA TYR A 513 12.42 6.07 5.38
C TYR A 513 12.13 7.58 5.30
N SER A 514 12.75 8.36 6.18
CA SER A 514 12.62 9.82 6.22
C SER A 514 13.99 10.49 6.09
N ASP A 515 14.09 11.59 5.35
CA ASP A 515 15.36 12.32 5.25
C ASP A 515 15.69 13.04 6.58
N PHE A 516 14.69 13.31 7.44
CA PHE A 516 14.90 13.78 8.82
C PHE A 516 15.52 12.71 9.74
N ASN A 517 15.06 11.46 9.65
CA ASN A 517 15.23 10.46 10.72
C ASN A 517 15.77 9.09 10.25
N GLY A 518 16.01 8.91 8.95
CA GLY A 518 16.27 7.62 8.33
C GLY A 518 15.15 6.62 8.63
N TYR A 519 15.52 5.39 9.01
CA TYR A 519 14.59 4.38 9.53
C TYR A 519 14.31 4.53 11.05
N GLY A 520 15.00 5.45 11.73
CA GLY A 520 14.91 5.66 13.17
C GLY A 520 15.11 4.39 13.99
N ILE A 521 14.32 4.24 15.06
CA ILE A 521 14.41 3.09 15.99
C ILE A 521 14.07 1.73 15.34
N TYR A 522 13.45 1.71 14.16
CA TYR A 522 13.00 0.49 13.52
C TYR A 522 14.13 -0.40 13.01
N GLU A 523 15.21 0.18 12.49
CA GLU A 523 16.36 -0.59 12.01
C GLU A 523 16.96 -1.43 13.14
N LYS A 524 17.19 -0.81 14.30
CA LYS A 524 17.71 -1.47 15.50
C LYS A 524 16.75 -2.54 16.01
N ALA A 525 15.45 -2.25 16.09
CA ALA A 525 14.43 -3.21 16.52
C ALA A 525 14.38 -4.42 15.58
N PHE A 526 14.47 -4.20 14.27
CA PHE A 526 14.47 -5.27 13.28
C PHE A 526 15.72 -6.15 13.39
N ALA A 527 16.90 -5.55 13.56
CA ALA A 527 18.14 -6.29 13.79
C ALA A 527 18.08 -7.17 15.05
N GLN A 528 17.46 -6.67 16.13
CA GLN A 528 17.22 -7.46 17.35
C GLN A 528 16.33 -8.67 17.09
N ARG A 529 15.26 -8.50 16.30
CA ARG A 529 14.37 -9.59 15.87
C ARG A 529 15.11 -10.62 15.01
N LEU A 530 16.00 -10.18 14.11
CA LEU A 530 16.83 -11.07 13.30
C LEU A 530 17.81 -11.89 14.15
N LEU A 531 18.44 -11.27 15.16
CA LEU A 531 19.31 -11.98 16.09
C LEU A 531 18.54 -13.05 16.87
N PHE A 532 17.33 -12.75 17.34
CA PHE A 532 16.43 -13.75 17.92
C PHE A 532 16.17 -14.91 16.94
N GLY A 533 15.80 -14.57 15.70
CA GLY A 533 15.56 -15.56 14.65
C GLY A 533 16.77 -16.43 14.34
N SER A 534 17.97 -15.85 14.30
CA SER A 534 19.22 -16.58 14.06
C SER A 534 19.49 -17.65 15.13
N GLY A 535 19.19 -17.34 16.40
CA GLY A 535 19.27 -18.29 17.51
C GLY A 535 18.29 -19.46 17.33
N ILE A 536 17.05 -19.17 16.94
CA ILE A 536 16.03 -20.21 16.67
C ILE A 536 16.45 -21.10 15.50
N ILE A 537 16.93 -20.54 14.38
CA ILE A 537 17.40 -21.33 13.24
C ILE A 537 18.61 -22.19 13.64
N ALA A 538 19.56 -21.65 14.39
CA ALA A 538 20.72 -22.40 14.89
C ALA A 538 20.30 -23.58 15.79
N LEU A 539 19.26 -23.40 16.62
CA LEU A 539 18.68 -24.48 17.42
C LEU A 539 18.04 -25.56 16.56
N LEU A 540 17.23 -25.18 15.56
CA LEU A 540 16.60 -26.13 14.64
C LEU A 540 17.65 -26.95 13.88
N TRP A 541 18.76 -26.33 13.47
CA TRP A 541 19.89 -27.01 12.83
C TRP A 541 20.60 -28.00 13.78
N LEU A 542 20.81 -27.61 15.05
CA LEU A 542 21.39 -28.50 16.06
C LEU A 542 20.48 -29.72 16.31
N MET A 543 19.17 -29.48 16.46
CA MET A 543 18.17 -30.54 16.61
C MET A 543 18.15 -31.47 15.39
N ASN A 544 18.20 -30.94 14.18
CA ASN A 544 18.26 -31.74 12.95
C ASN A 544 19.49 -32.66 12.93
N SER A 545 20.67 -32.12 13.26
CA SER A 545 21.92 -32.90 13.34
C SER A 545 21.82 -34.00 14.40
N PHE A 546 21.27 -33.70 15.57
CA PHE A 546 21.08 -34.69 16.63
C PHE A 546 20.12 -35.80 16.22
N ILE A 547 19.01 -35.48 15.54
CA ILE A 547 18.03 -36.47 15.07
C ILE A 547 18.66 -37.41 14.02
N LYS A 548 19.46 -36.88 13.10
CA LYS A 548 20.04 -37.62 11.97
C LYS A 548 21.28 -38.45 12.36
N PHE A 549 22.18 -37.88 13.17
CA PHE A 549 23.48 -38.49 13.48
C PHE A 549 23.60 -38.99 14.92
N LYS A 550 22.59 -38.75 15.78
CA LYS A 550 22.56 -39.13 17.21
C LYS A 550 23.75 -38.61 18.03
N LYS A 551 24.49 -37.63 17.50
CA LYS A 551 25.62 -36.96 18.15
C LYS A 551 25.53 -35.46 17.87
N ALA A 552 25.75 -34.66 18.91
CA ALA A 552 25.91 -33.21 18.80
C ALA A 552 27.39 -32.86 18.92
N SER A 553 27.90 -32.04 18.01
CA SER A 553 29.27 -31.52 18.12
C SER A 553 29.33 -30.48 19.24
N VAL A 554 30.28 -30.60 20.16
CA VAL A 554 30.45 -29.64 21.27
C VAL A 554 30.60 -28.21 20.77
N ILE A 555 31.41 -28.00 19.72
CA ILE A 555 31.64 -26.68 19.12
C ILE A 555 30.34 -26.09 18.55
N GLN A 556 29.56 -26.92 17.85
CA GLN A 556 28.26 -26.48 17.30
C GLN A 556 27.27 -26.16 18.41
N SER A 557 27.21 -26.98 19.47
CA SER A 557 26.35 -26.75 20.62
C SER A 557 26.70 -25.44 21.33
N VAL A 558 27.99 -25.18 21.60
CA VAL A 558 28.43 -23.93 22.24
C VAL A 558 28.07 -22.72 21.38
N PHE A 559 28.30 -22.78 20.07
CA PHE A 559 27.94 -21.70 19.15
C PHE A 559 26.43 -21.45 19.12
N THR A 560 25.62 -22.51 19.03
CA THR A 560 24.15 -22.41 19.10
C THR A 560 23.68 -21.82 20.42
N VAL A 561 24.28 -22.20 21.56
CA VAL A 561 23.93 -21.64 22.88
C VAL A 561 24.26 -20.16 22.96
N ILE A 562 25.42 -19.72 22.47
CA ILE A 562 25.79 -18.30 22.42
C ILE A 562 24.79 -17.51 21.56
N LEU A 563 24.45 -18.00 20.37
CA LEU A 563 23.46 -17.37 19.50
C LEU A 563 22.06 -17.34 20.13
N LEU A 564 21.64 -18.40 20.82
CA LEU A 564 20.37 -18.44 21.52
C LEU A 564 20.31 -17.44 22.67
N ILE A 565 21.35 -17.37 23.50
CA ILE A 565 21.39 -16.39 24.61
C ILE A 565 21.35 -14.98 24.05
N SER A 566 22.19 -14.67 23.05
CA SER A 566 22.19 -13.37 22.37
C SER A 566 20.82 -13.07 21.73
N GLY A 567 20.20 -14.09 21.13
CA GLY A 567 18.90 -14.00 20.50
C GLY A 567 17.78 -13.73 21.52
N ILE A 568 17.76 -14.42 22.65
CA ILE A 568 16.77 -14.23 23.72
C ILE A 568 16.92 -12.84 24.35
N VAL A 569 18.15 -12.39 24.62
CA VAL A 569 18.41 -11.04 25.14
C VAL A 569 17.94 -9.98 24.15
N SER A 570 18.27 -10.14 22.86
CA SER A 570 17.83 -9.23 21.79
C SER A 570 16.31 -9.25 21.62
N GLY A 571 15.68 -10.42 21.67
CA GLY A 571 14.23 -10.58 21.62
C GLY A 571 13.53 -9.90 22.79
N ASN A 572 14.11 -9.94 24.00
CA ASN A 572 13.58 -9.22 25.15
C ASN A 572 13.69 -7.69 24.97
N TYR A 573 14.82 -7.19 24.43
CA TYR A 573 14.94 -5.78 24.09
C TYR A 573 13.94 -5.34 23.02
N PHE A 574 13.73 -6.16 21.99
CA PHE A 574 12.73 -5.90 20.97
C PHE A 574 11.31 -5.85 21.57
N MET A 575 10.97 -6.79 22.45
CA MET A 575 9.65 -6.87 23.09
C MET A 575 9.43 -5.84 24.21
N LYS A 576 10.41 -4.96 24.48
CA LYS A 576 10.28 -3.92 25.50
C LYS A 576 9.10 -3.00 25.19
N GLY A 577 8.17 -2.89 26.14
CA GLY A 577 6.98 -2.05 26.00
C GLY A 577 5.91 -2.61 25.06
N TYR A 578 5.99 -3.89 24.69
CA TYR A 578 4.96 -4.55 23.89
C TYR A 578 3.60 -4.55 24.60
N VAL A 579 2.58 -4.10 23.88
CA VAL A 579 1.18 -4.14 24.34
C VAL A 579 0.40 -5.03 23.37
N PRO A 580 -0.05 -6.23 23.80
CA PRO A 580 -0.86 -7.09 22.95
C PRO A 580 -2.16 -6.41 22.52
N LYS A 581 -2.43 -6.39 21.22
CA LYS A 581 -3.72 -5.94 20.68
C LYS A 581 -4.75 -7.05 20.86
N ASP A 582 -5.84 -6.73 21.54
CA ASP A 582 -6.99 -7.62 21.70
C ASP A 582 -8.22 -6.92 21.13
N GLU A 583 -8.52 -7.22 19.87
CA GLU A 583 -9.67 -6.66 19.14
C GLU A 583 -10.98 -6.91 19.89
N LYS A 584 -11.12 -8.06 20.57
CA LYS A 584 -12.34 -8.36 21.33
C LYS A 584 -12.46 -7.45 22.54
N LYS A 585 -11.36 -7.19 23.25
CA LYS A 585 -11.34 -6.26 24.38
C LYS A 585 -11.67 -4.84 23.94
N GLU A 586 -11.14 -4.40 22.79
CA GLU A 586 -11.43 -3.09 22.22
C GLU A 586 -12.92 -2.96 21.85
N ILE A 587 -13.47 -3.94 21.11
CA ILE A 587 -14.91 -4.00 20.80
C ILE A 587 -15.75 -3.98 22.07
N LEU A 588 -15.41 -4.79 23.08
CA LEU A 588 -16.14 -4.83 24.35
C LEU A 588 -16.08 -3.49 25.09
N SER A 589 -14.95 -2.78 25.03
CA SER A 589 -14.82 -1.46 25.65
C SER A 589 -15.71 -0.41 24.97
N SER A 590 -15.79 -0.41 23.65
CA SER A 590 -16.72 0.43 22.87
C SER A 590 -18.18 0.09 23.15
N VAL A 591 -18.51 -1.21 23.23
CA VAL A 591 -19.87 -1.69 23.61
C VAL A 591 -20.25 -1.20 25.00
N GLN A 592 -19.35 -1.32 25.98
CA GLN A 592 -19.58 -0.86 27.36
C GLN A 592 -19.73 0.66 27.42
N TYR A 593 -18.89 1.38 26.68
CA TYR A 593 -18.96 2.83 26.58
C TYR A 593 -20.30 3.30 26.01
N GLU A 594 -20.74 2.74 24.88
CA GLU A 594 -22.02 3.09 24.25
C GLU A 594 -23.18 2.77 25.21
N LYS A 595 -23.21 1.59 25.83
CA LYS A 595 -24.28 1.22 26.78
C LYS A 595 -24.31 2.11 28.04
N GLY A 596 -23.15 2.45 28.58
CA GLY A 596 -23.03 3.23 29.82
C GLY A 596 -23.28 4.72 29.66
N PHE A 597 -22.86 5.29 28.52
CA PHE A 597 -22.73 6.74 28.38
C PHE A 597 -23.56 7.36 27.25
N ARG A 598 -24.25 6.59 26.40
CA ARG A 598 -25.11 7.14 25.32
C ARG A 598 -26.19 8.12 25.82
N LYS A 599 -26.61 8.01 27.08
CA LYS A 599 -27.49 9.00 27.75
C LYS A 599 -26.95 10.44 27.71
N TYR A 600 -25.63 10.63 27.69
CA TYR A 600 -24.97 11.94 27.66
C TYR A 600 -25.04 12.65 26.31
N GLU A 601 -25.45 11.96 25.23
CA GLU A 601 -25.60 12.59 23.91
C GLU A 601 -26.61 13.75 23.94
N ASN A 602 -27.66 13.62 24.76
CA ASN A 602 -28.75 14.60 24.85
C ASN A 602 -28.71 15.46 26.13
N LEU A 603 -27.71 15.26 27.00
CA LEU A 603 -27.56 16.04 28.24
C LEU A 603 -26.71 17.29 28.00
N PRO A 604 -27.03 18.42 28.66
CA PRO A 604 -26.20 19.61 28.57
C PRO A 604 -24.82 19.32 29.17
N GLN A 605 -23.76 19.72 28.46
CA GLN A 605 -22.36 19.58 28.88
C GLN A 605 -21.67 20.94 28.73
N PRO A 606 -20.68 21.27 29.57
CA PRO A 606 -19.98 22.55 29.47
C PRO A 606 -19.05 22.54 28.25
N ASP A 607 -18.92 23.68 27.61
CA ASP A 607 -18.00 23.85 26.50
C ASP A 607 -16.63 24.32 27.02
N ILE A 608 -15.57 23.89 26.34
CA ILE A 608 -14.20 24.35 26.60
C ILE A 608 -14.08 25.75 25.98
N THR A 609 -13.66 26.74 26.76
CA THR A 609 -13.54 28.15 26.30
C THR A 609 -12.11 28.66 26.27
N ALA A 610 -11.25 28.13 27.14
CA ALA A 610 -9.82 28.47 27.14
C ALA A 610 -8.98 27.26 27.52
N ILE A 611 -7.78 27.18 26.94
CA ILE A 611 -6.78 26.16 27.19
C ILE A 611 -5.46 26.85 27.48
N LYS A 612 -4.90 26.57 28.66
CA LYS A 612 -3.51 26.87 28.98
C LYS A 612 -2.75 25.57 29.13
N THR A 613 -1.71 25.37 28.33
CA THR A 613 -1.04 24.07 28.27
C THR A 613 0.48 24.17 28.13
N GLU A 614 1.19 23.25 28.77
CA GLU A 614 2.62 23.01 28.60
C GLU A 614 2.82 21.62 28.00
N ILE A 615 3.45 21.55 26.83
CA ILE A 615 3.76 20.31 26.12
C ILE A 615 5.27 20.09 26.17
N LYS A 616 5.71 19.01 26.81
CA LYS A 616 7.11 18.63 26.95
C LYS A 616 7.42 17.49 26.01
N LEU A 617 8.14 17.77 24.93
CA LEU A 617 8.55 16.78 23.94
C LEU A 617 9.89 16.17 24.33
N TYR A 618 9.99 14.85 24.24
CA TYR A 618 11.23 14.08 24.36
C TYR A 618 11.43 13.22 23.09
N PRO A 619 11.74 13.85 21.93
CA PRO A 619 12.04 13.19 20.66
C PRO A 619 12.99 11.99 20.79
N SER A 620 14.10 12.16 21.50
CA SER A 620 15.13 11.14 21.76
C SER A 620 14.60 9.88 22.49
N GLN A 621 13.45 10.00 23.15
CA GLN A 621 12.82 8.94 23.92
C GLN A 621 11.49 8.48 23.31
N ASN A 622 11.10 9.02 22.15
CA ASN A 622 9.81 8.77 21.50
C ASN A 622 8.62 9.03 22.44
N ALA A 623 8.71 10.09 23.24
CA ALA A 623 7.78 10.36 24.33
C ALA A 623 7.42 11.85 24.46
N TYR A 624 6.27 12.13 25.07
CA TYR A 624 5.91 13.48 25.49
C TYR A 624 5.04 13.49 26.74
N GLU A 625 4.99 14.64 27.40
CA GLU A 625 4.11 14.91 28.54
C GLU A 625 3.30 16.19 28.28
N ILE A 626 2.01 16.15 28.58
CA ILE A 626 1.09 17.29 28.46
C ILE A 626 0.61 17.65 29.86
N ILE A 627 0.72 18.94 30.20
CA ILE A 627 0.17 19.53 31.41
C ILE A 627 -0.82 20.60 30.95
N GLY A 628 -2.12 20.32 31.09
CA GLY A 628 -3.17 21.18 30.58
C GLY A 628 -4.09 21.70 31.67
N ARG A 629 -4.63 22.90 31.44
CA ARG A 629 -5.71 23.51 32.20
C ARG A 629 -6.80 23.99 31.25
N TYR A 630 -8.01 23.50 31.45
CA TYR A 630 -9.20 24.02 30.77
C TYR A 630 -9.97 25.00 31.64
N THR A 631 -10.54 26.01 30.97
CA THR A 631 -11.69 26.76 31.49
C THR A 631 -12.95 26.25 30.80
N LEU A 632 -13.74 25.49 31.55
CA LEU A 632 -15.05 24.99 31.15
C LEU A 632 -16.11 26.04 31.47
N LYS A 633 -17.03 26.30 30.56
CA LYS A 633 -18.15 27.23 30.79
C LYS A 633 -19.47 26.56 30.41
N ASN A 634 -20.47 26.68 31.29
CA ASN A 634 -21.82 26.30 30.90
C ASN A 634 -22.39 27.34 29.95
N GLN A 635 -22.38 27.07 28.65
CA GLN A 635 -22.98 27.94 27.63
C GLN A 635 -24.41 27.53 27.28
N THR A 636 -24.97 26.55 27.98
CA THR A 636 -26.35 26.08 27.80
C THR A 636 -27.31 26.89 28.69
N ASN A 637 -28.61 26.79 28.40
CA ASN A 637 -29.65 27.44 29.20
C ASN A 637 -30.09 26.59 30.41
N GLN A 638 -29.49 25.41 30.62
CA GLN A 638 -29.85 24.47 31.68
C GLN A 638 -28.69 24.31 32.66
N PRO A 639 -28.96 24.10 33.97
CA PRO A 639 -27.92 23.76 34.92
C PRO A 639 -27.32 22.38 34.59
N ILE A 640 -26.02 22.21 34.88
CA ILE A 640 -25.29 20.96 34.64
C ILE A 640 -24.90 20.35 35.98
N ASP A 641 -25.44 19.17 36.29
CA ASP A 641 -25.15 18.44 37.53
C ASP A 641 -24.06 17.39 37.35
N LYS A 642 -23.81 16.95 36.11
CA LYS A 642 -22.88 15.86 35.79
C LYS A 642 -22.09 16.18 34.54
N ILE A 643 -20.77 16.03 34.61
CA ILE A 643 -19.86 16.21 33.49
C ILE A 643 -19.27 14.86 33.11
N LEU A 644 -19.39 14.48 31.85
CA LEU A 644 -18.68 13.32 31.31
C LEU A 644 -17.32 13.78 30.78
N VAL A 645 -16.23 13.23 31.34
CA VAL A 645 -14.85 13.52 30.91
C VAL A 645 -14.24 12.26 30.34
N ASN A 646 -13.63 12.38 29.15
CA ASN A 646 -12.97 11.27 28.47
C ASN A 646 -11.49 11.60 28.22
N PHE A 647 -10.63 10.66 28.55
CA PHE A 647 -9.20 10.63 28.27
C PHE A 647 -8.92 9.55 27.23
N ASN A 648 -8.02 9.86 26.30
CA ASN A 648 -7.61 8.90 25.28
C ASN A 648 -6.87 7.71 25.92
N ALA A 649 -7.29 6.48 25.59
CA ALA A 649 -6.74 5.26 26.17
C ALA A 649 -5.26 4.99 25.80
N ASP A 650 -4.77 5.59 24.71
CA ASP A 650 -3.37 5.49 24.29
C ASP A 650 -2.43 6.28 25.21
N LEU A 651 -2.96 7.23 25.99
CA LEU A 651 -2.18 8.07 26.88
C LEU A 651 -2.34 7.61 28.34
N LYS A 652 -1.23 7.68 29.08
CA LYS A 652 -1.24 7.39 30.51
C LYS A 652 -1.71 8.63 31.27
N LEU A 653 -2.90 8.55 31.87
CA LEU A 653 -3.37 9.53 32.84
C LEU A 653 -2.48 9.51 34.09
N LYS A 654 -1.92 10.67 34.46
CA LYS A 654 -1.11 10.85 35.68
C LYS A 654 -1.95 11.46 36.78
N THR A 655 -2.59 12.59 36.50
CA THR A 655 -3.47 13.30 37.43
C THR A 655 -4.53 14.03 36.63
N ALA A 656 -5.78 14.03 37.11
CA ALA A 656 -6.81 14.92 36.61
C ALA A 656 -7.68 15.39 37.77
N VAL A 657 -7.96 16.68 37.81
CA VAL A 657 -8.69 17.34 38.90
C VAL A 657 -9.65 18.36 38.32
N LEU A 658 -10.94 18.15 38.57
CA LEU A 658 -12.00 19.11 38.25
C LEU A 658 -12.27 19.99 39.47
N LYS A 659 -12.26 21.32 39.28
CA LYS A 659 -12.57 22.32 40.29
C LYS A 659 -13.81 23.10 39.88
N SER A 660 -14.82 23.11 40.74
CA SER A 660 -16.06 23.87 40.53
C SER A 660 -16.42 24.61 41.82
N GLY A 661 -16.29 25.94 41.83
CA GLY A 661 -16.40 26.73 43.06
C GLY A 661 -15.37 26.30 44.13
N SER A 662 -15.84 25.85 45.30
CA SER A 662 -15.00 25.31 46.37
C SER A 662 -14.79 23.79 46.28
N GLU A 663 -15.44 23.11 45.33
CA GLU A 663 -15.36 21.66 45.16
C GLU A 663 -14.14 21.29 44.32
N THR A 664 -13.45 20.21 44.71
CA THR A 664 -12.32 19.62 43.99
C THR A 664 -12.55 18.11 43.88
N ILE A 665 -12.63 17.60 42.65
CA ILE A 665 -12.93 16.20 42.35
C ILE A 665 -11.77 15.61 41.57
N ILE A 666 -11.22 14.50 42.06
CA ILE A 666 -10.14 13.76 41.40
C ILE A 666 -10.76 12.77 40.41
N ILE A 667 -10.21 12.73 39.20
CA ILE A 667 -10.62 11.81 38.13
C ILE A 667 -9.52 10.76 37.96
N THR A 668 -9.89 9.49 38.06
CA THR A 668 -8.93 8.37 38.03
C THR A 668 -9.10 7.45 36.83
N GLU A 669 -10.28 7.40 36.21
CA GLU A 669 -10.56 6.52 35.07
C GLU A 669 -10.45 7.27 33.74
N ASN A 670 -10.29 6.53 32.65
CA ASN A 670 -10.21 7.12 31.31
C ASN A 670 -11.54 7.75 30.89
N THR A 671 -12.68 7.16 31.27
CA THR A 671 -13.99 7.77 31.07
C THR A 671 -14.66 7.86 32.43
N SER A 672 -15.03 9.07 32.85
CA SER A 672 -15.64 9.27 34.17
C SER A 672 -16.84 10.19 34.10
N GLU A 673 -17.94 9.73 34.69
CA GLU A 673 -19.08 10.56 35.08
C GLU A 673 -18.72 11.31 36.36
N VAL A 674 -18.61 12.63 36.29
CA VAL A 674 -18.23 13.49 37.41
C VAL A 674 -19.47 14.24 37.92
N PRO A 675 -20.10 13.81 39.02
CA PRO A 675 -21.21 14.53 39.63
C PRO A 675 -20.72 15.76 40.39
N LEU A 676 -21.44 16.88 40.26
CA LEU A 676 -21.17 18.13 40.97
C LEU A 676 -22.12 18.26 42.18
N LYS A 677 -21.59 18.65 43.36
CA LYS A 677 -22.44 18.96 44.52
C LYS A 677 -23.29 20.21 44.31
N LYS A 678 -22.76 21.16 43.54
CA LYS A 678 -23.47 22.36 43.10
C LYS A 678 -23.52 22.37 41.59
N ALA A 679 -24.73 22.36 41.04
CA ALA A 679 -24.97 22.46 39.62
C ALA A 679 -24.25 23.67 39.03
N LEU A 680 -23.59 23.49 37.90
CA LEU A 680 -22.96 24.58 37.15
C LEU A 680 -24.09 25.36 36.45
N LYS A 681 -24.43 26.55 36.93
CA LYS A 681 -25.53 27.35 36.34
C LYS A 681 -25.13 27.88 34.96
N PRO A 682 -26.10 28.31 34.13
CA PRO A 682 -25.78 29.00 32.89
C PRO A 682 -24.78 30.14 33.11
N ASN A 683 -23.72 30.16 32.30
CA ASN A 683 -22.54 31.02 32.36
C ASN A 683 -21.53 30.80 33.50
N ASP A 684 -21.79 29.90 34.45
CA ASP A 684 -20.80 29.52 35.45
C ASP A 684 -19.62 28.79 34.81
N THR A 685 -18.46 28.86 35.47
CA THR A 685 -17.21 28.27 35.00
C THR A 685 -16.64 27.23 35.95
N ALA A 686 -16.02 26.19 35.40
CA ALA A 686 -15.23 25.20 36.12
C ALA A 686 -13.83 25.08 35.50
N ILE A 687 -12.88 24.53 36.26
CA ILE A 687 -11.49 24.33 35.81
C ILE A 687 -11.18 22.84 35.81
N LEU A 688 -10.62 22.33 34.71
CA LEU A 688 -10.07 20.98 34.65
C LEU A 688 -8.55 21.06 34.50
N ASP A 689 -7.82 20.71 35.56
CA ASP A 689 -6.36 20.55 35.53
C ASP A 689 -6.04 19.07 35.22
N PHE A 690 -5.17 18.79 34.25
CA PHE A 690 -4.78 17.43 33.92
C PHE A 690 -3.32 17.30 33.52
N LYS A 691 -2.79 16.09 33.73
CA LYS A 691 -1.45 15.68 33.35
C LYS A 691 -1.52 14.29 32.71
N ILE A 692 -1.06 14.19 31.48
CA ILE A 692 -1.07 12.96 30.67
C ILE A 692 0.28 12.77 30.00
N SER A 693 0.69 11.52 29.79
CA SER A 693 1.98 11.21 29.14
C SER A 693 1.83 10.14 28.08
N TYR A 694 2.63 10.23 27.02
CA TYR A 694 2.68 9.29 25.91
C TYR A 694 4.10 8.80 25.70
N GLN A 695 4.25 7.52 25.36
CA GLN A 695 5.49 6.95 24.86
C GLN A 695 5.16 5.74 23.99
N TRP A 696 5.86 5.58 22.87
CA TRP A 696 5.68 4.41 22.00
C TRP A 696 7.01 3.65 21.81
N PHE A 697 6.89 2.40 21.36
CA PHE A 697 8.00 1.48 21.15
C PHE A 697 7.88 0.83 19.77
N ALA A 698 9.01 0.59 19.12
CA ALA A 698 9.06 0.05 17.75
C ALA A 698 8.24 -1.23 17.55
N VAL A 699 8.21 -2.11 18.55
CA VAL A 699 7.45 -3.39 18.52
C VAL A 699 5.95 -3.22 18.33
N ASN A 700 5.39 -2.09 18.74
CA ASN A 700 3.95 -1.80 18.59
C ASN A 700 3.64 -1.03 17.29
N GLY A 701 4.67 -0.52 16.60
CA GLY A 701 4.52 0.52 15.57
C GLY A 701 4.30 1.91 16.17
N HIS A 702 4.28 2.93 15.31
CA HIS A 702 3.91 4.30 15.66
C HIS A 702 2.57 4.67 15.00
N GLN A 703 1.87 5.64 15.58
CA GLN A 703 0.69 6.24 14.96
C GLN A 703 1.13 7.42 14.08
N SER A 704 0.78 7.39 12.80
CA SER A 704 1.21 8.40 11.81
C SER A 704 0.91 9.84 12.24
N PHE A 705 -0.26 10.10 12.85
CA PHE A 705 -0.68 11.43 13.31
C PHE A 705 -0.20 11.79 14.74
N ASN A 706 0.65 10.97 15.34
CA ASN A 706 1.24 11.16 16.67
C ASN A 706 2.70 10.70 16.69
N ALA A 707 3.43 11.00 15.62
CA ALA A 707 4.80 10.56 15.39
C ALA A 707 5.78 11.46 16.16
N ILE A 708 5.97 11.17 17.45
CA ILE A 708 7.09 11.72 18.24
C ILE A 708 8.34 10.85 18.00
N ILE A 709 9.23 11.35 17.16
CA ILE A 709 10.45 10.69 16.66
C ILE A 709 11.67 11.58 16.89
N GLU A 710 12.87 11.02 16.78
CA GLU A 710 14.12 11.73 17.11
C GLU A 710 14.28 13.05 16.35
N ASN A 711 14.01 13.11 15.04
CA ASN A 711 13.97 14.35 14.26
C ASN A 711 12.78 14.36 13.29
N GLY A 712 12.12 15.52 13.09
CA GLY A 712 10.95 15.64 12.20
C GLY A 712 9.61 15.23 12.83
N SER A 713 9.47 15.35 14.15
CA SER A 713 8.26 14.98 14.91
C SER A 713 7.03 15.76 14.50
N PHE A 714 5.87 15.10 14.47
CA PHE A 714 4.57 15.75 14.30
C PHE A 714 3.45 15.03 15.05
N MET A 715 2.61 15.83 15.72
CA MET A 715 1.44 15.32 16.41
C MET A 715 0.23 16.22 16.14
N ARG A 716 -0.90 15.61 15.74
CA ARG A 716 -2.24 16.22 15.82
C ARG A 716 -2.69 16.26 17.29
N ILE A 717 -1.93 17.00 18.10
CA ILE A 717 -1.87 16.81 19.55
C ILE A 717 -3.22 17.02 20.23
N SER A 718 -4.08 17.92 19.71
CA SER A 718 -5.41 18.17 20.28
C SER A 718 -6.34 16.94 20.27
N ARG A 719 -6.09 15.91 19.44
CA ARG A 719 -6.85 14.64 19.44
C ARG A 719 -6.60 13.78 20.67
N TYR A 720 -5.51 14.05 21.40
CA TYR A 720 -5.10 13.31 22.59
C TYR A 720 -5.43 14.04 23.88
N TYR A 721 -6.01 15.24 23.78
CA TYR A 721 -6.47 16.03 24.90
C TYR A 721 -7.81 15.50 25.43
N PRO A 722 -8.15 15.72 26.71
CA PRO A 722 -9.41 15.27 27.27
C PRO A 722 -10.61 15.91 26.56
N THR A 723 -11.65 15.12 26.28
CA THR A 723 -12.89 15.58 25.64
C THR A 723 -14.05 15.56 26.63
N ILE A 724 -14.99 16.50 26.46
CA ILE A 724 -16.15 16.65 27.33
C ILE A 724 -17.40 16.17 26.61
N GLY A 725 -18.26 15.44 27.32
CA GLY A 725 -19.50 14.89 26.79
C GLY A 725 -19.33 13.59 26.01
N TYR A 726 -20.40 13.14 25.37
CA TYR A 726 -20.44 11.86 24.66
C TYR A 726 -19.68 11.93 23.33
N GLN A 727 -18.67 11.06 23.17
CA GLN A 727 -17.89 10.85 21.95
C GLN A 727 -18.52 9.80 21.05
N LYS A 728 -18.92 10.19 19.84
CA LYS A 728 -19.52 9.28 18.85
C LYS A 728 -18.51 8.35 18.20
N ASP A 729 -17.26 8.78 18.08
CA ASP A 729 -16.18 7.99 17.47
C ASP A 729 -15.84 6.71 18.26
N PHE A 730 -16.36 6.58 19.49
CA PHE A 730 -16.21 5.38 20.31
C PHE A 730 -17.33 4.34 20.08
N GLU A 731 -18.34 4.66 19.26
CA GLU A 731 -19.41 3.72 18.90
C GLU A 731 -18.94 2.64 17.91
N ILE A 732 -19.50 1.44 18.05
CA ILE A 732 -19.27 0.35 17.10
C ILE A 732 -19.94 0.69 15.77
N GLN A 733 -19.15 0.78 14.69
CA GLN A 733 -19.68 1.08 13.36
C GLN A 733 -20.26 -0.16 12.65
N ASP A 734 -19.70 -1.36 12.90
CA ASP A 734 -20.11 -2.60 12.23
C ASP A 734 -21.53 -3.05 12.62
N GLU A 735 -22.44 -3.09 11.64
CA GLU A 735 -23.86 -3.44 11.87
C GLU A 735 -24.07 -4.85 12.46
N LYS A 736 -23.26 -5.84 12.08
CA LYS A 736 -23.38 -7.20 12.62
C LYS A 736 -23.05 -7.22 14.10
N LEU A 737 -21.95 -6.55 14.49
CA LEU A 737 -21.56 -6.40 15.89
C LEU A 737 -22.61 -5.62 16.67
N ARG A 738 -23.20 -4.56 16.09
CA ARG A 738 -24.29 -3.81 16.74
C ARG A 738 -25.50 -4.70 17.03
N ILE A 739 -25.96 -5.51 16.06
CA ILE A 739 -27.05 -6.46 16.26
C ILE A 739 -26.67 -7.50 17.33
N GLN A 740 -25.46 -8.07 17.25
CA GLN A 740 -24.97 -9.07 18.20
C GLN A 740 -24.96 -8.53 19.64
N TYR A 741 -24.51 -7.30 19.85
CA TYR A 741 -24.43 -6.66 21.17
C TYR A 741 -25.68 -5.88 21.56
N GLN A 742 -26.73 -5.89 20.73
CA GLN A 742 -27.99 -5.16 20.93
C GLN A 742 -27.77 -3.64 21.08
N LEU A 743 -26.81 -3.10 20.34
CA LEU A 743 -26.61 -1.66 20.20
C LEU A 743 -27.65 -1.17 19.19
N GLY A 744 -28.39 -0.10 19.52
CA GLY A 744 -29.45 0.44 18.64
C GLY A 744 -28.92 0.86 17.27
N LYS A 745 -29.73 1.44 16.39
CA LYS A 745 -29.19 1.98 15.13
C LYS A 745 -28.22 3.14 15.38
N LEU A 746 -27.22 3.27 14.51
CA LEU A 746 -26.41 4.47 14.43
C LEU A 746 -27.31 5.65 14.07
N ARG A 747 -26.94 6.83 14.53
CA ARG A 747 -27.64 8.05 14.13
C ARG A 747 -27.22 8.42 12.71
N GLU A 748 -28.18 8.62 11.84
CA GLU A 748 -27.91 9.08 10.48
C GLU A 748 -27.24 10.47 10.50
N ILE A 749 -26.32 10.69 9.57
CA ILE A 749 -25.77 12.02 9.30
C ILE A 749 -26.95 12.96 9.00
N LYS A 750 -26.91 14.17 9.57
CA LYS A 750 -27.97 15.16 9.34
C LYS A 750 -28.06 15.50 7.85
N LYS A 751 -29.28 15.61 7.34
CA LYS A 751 -29.56 16.12 5.99
C LYS A 751 -29.23 17.62 5.90
N PRO A 752 -28.99 18.17 4.68
CA PRO A 752 -28.70 19.59 4.51
C PRO A 752 -29.80 20.50 5.08
N GLU A 753 -31.06 20.09 5.00
CA GLU A 753 -32.26 20.82 5.45
C GLU A 753 -32.50 20.78 6.97
N ALA A 754 -31.65 20.08 7.74
CA ALA A 754 -31.77 20.04 9.19
C ALA A 754 -31.73 21.47 9.81
N PRO A 755 -32.37 21.70 10.97
CA PRO A 755 -32.39 23.02 11.61
C PRO A 755 -30.99 23.61 11.80
N GLU A 756 -30.90 24.95 11.75
CA GLU A 756 -29.64 25.66 11.97
C GLU A 756 -29.08 25.39 13.38
N VAL A 757 -27.75 25.33 13.49
CA VAL A 757 -27.06 25.05 14.74
C VAL A 757 -26.23 26.28 15.13
N PHE A 758 -26.42 26.74 16.38
CA PHE A 758 -25.63 27.80 16.98
C PHE A 758 -24.90 27.25 18.20
N LYS A 759 -23.56 27.27 18.17
CA LYS A 759 -22.75 26.73 19.28
C LYS A 759 -21.48 27.58 19.46
N LYS A 760 -21.18 27.97 20.70
CA LYS A 760 -20.06 28.84 21.06
C LYS A 760 -18.81 28.05 21.47
N ASP A 761 -18.42 27.07 20.65
CA ASP A 761 -17.37 26.08 20.92
C ASP A 761 -15.96 26.45 20.44
N PHE A 762 -15.68 27.74 20.23
CA PHE A 762 -14.33 28.23 19.96
C PHE A 762 -13.56 28.46 21.25
N ILE A 763 -12.24 28.26 21.18
CA ILE A 763 -11.31 28.33 22.30
C ILE A 763 -10.29 29.45 22.14
N ASN A 764 -9.79 29.93 23.27
CA ASN A 764 -8.53 30.66 23.36
C ASN A 764 -7.41 29.70 23.80
N LEU A 765 -6.30 29.69 23.07
CA LEU A 765 -5.19 28.76 23.26
C LEU A 765 -3.93 29.54 23.68
N ASP A 766 -3.37 29.18 24.83
CA ASP A 766 -2.03 29.58 25.33
C ASP A 766 -1.20 28.31 25.50
N MET A 767 -0.26 28.08 24.59
CA MET A 767 0.50 26.84 24.49
C MET A 767 2.00 27.13 24.63
N THR A 768 2.64 26.52 25.63
CA THR A 768 4.10 26.47 25.75
C THR A 768 4.58 25.10 25.33
N VAL A 769 5.44 25.01 24.33
CA VAL A 769 6.07 23.77 23.88
C VAL A 769 7.54 23.80 24.24
N SER A 770 8.04 22.71 24.83
CA SER A 770 9.48 22.51 25.05
C SER A 770 9.99 21.28 24.29
N THR A 771 11.20 21.36 23.75
CA THR A 771 11.87 20.28 23.02
C THR A 771 13.38 20.27 23.28
N GLU A 772 14.11 19.35 22.66
CA GLU A 772 15.57 19.24 22.75
C GLU A 772 16.27 20.53 22.26
N LYS A 773 17.52 20.75 22.69
CA LYS A 773 18.26 22.01 22.49
C LYS A 773 18.53 22.36 21.01
N ASP A 774 18.77 21.35 20.19
CA ASP A 774 19.04 21.44 18.76
C ASP A 774 17.77 21.62 17.93
N GLN A 775 16.60 21.35 18.51
CA GLN A 775 15.32 21.41 17.80
C GLN A 775 14.56 22.71 18.04
N THR A 776 13.79 23.10 17.02
CA THR A 776 12.80 24.16 17.13
C THR A 776 11.40 23.58 17.06
N ALA A 777 10.58 23.87 18.06
CA ALA A 777 9.17 23.52 18.05
C ALA A 777 8.36 24.55 17.25
N VAL A 778 7.43 24.07 16.42
CA VAL A 778 6.43 24.89 15.72
C VAL A 778 5.04 24.46 16.17
N GLY A 779 4.22 25.41 16.60
CA GLY A 779 2.90 25.18 17.17
C GLY A 779 1.78 25.87 16.41
N THR A 780 0.57 25.78 16.95
CA THR A 780 -0.62 26.48 16.45
C THR A 780 -0.74 27.85 17.11
N GLY A 781 -0.96 28.90 16.32
CA GLY A 781 -1.04 30.29 16.78
C GLY A 781 0.25 31.09 16.56
N ASP A 782 0.18 32.38 16.89
CA ASP A 782 1.30 33.30 16.73
C ASP A 782 2.36 33.05 17.81
N LEU A 783 3.64 33.04 17.42
CA LEU A 783 4.77 32.92 18.34
C LEU A 783 4.90 34.20 19.19
N ILE A 784 4.77 34.06 20.51
CA ILE A 784 4.89 35.16 21.47
C ILE A 784 6.30 35.26 22.03
N LYS A 785 6.90 34.12 22.38
CA LYS A 785 8.20 34.07 23.04
C LYS A 785 8.96 32.79 22.69
N LYS A 786 10.27 32.91 22.46
CA LYS A 786 11.21 31.78 22.36
C LYS A 786 12.35 31.97 23.36
N TRP A 787 12.72 30.94 24.11
CA TRP A 787 13.85 30.97 25.03
C TRP A 787 14.46 29.57 25.23
N THR A 788 15.66 29.52 25.78
CA THR A 788 16.34 28.25 26.13
C THR A 788 16.56 28.21 27.64
N GLN A 789 16.24 27.09 28.27
CA GLN A 789 16.42 26.89 29.72
C GLN A 789 16.74 25.42 29.99
N SER A 790 17.72 25.16 30.86
CA SER A 790 18.09 23.79 31.28
C SER A 790 18.33 22.84 30.09
N ASP A 791 19.07 23.31 29.08
CA ASP A 791 19.40 22.58 27.85
C ASP A 791 18.20 22.17 26.99
N ARG A 792 17.08 22.91 27.10
CA ARG A 792 15.87 22.70 26.29
C ARG A 792 15.39 24.01 25.68
N ASN A 793 14.81 23.92 24.49
CA ASN A 793 14.20 25.06 23.81
C ASN A 793 12.72 25.14 24.13
N TYR A 794 12.23 26.35 24.38
CA TYR A 794 10.85 26.66 24.70
C TYR A 794 10.28 27.67 23.70
N CYS A 795 9.08 27.40 23.21
CA CYS A 795 8.31 28.27 22.32
C CYS A 795 6.90 28.45 22.89
N GLN A 796 6.45 29.68 23.08
CA GLN A 796 5.09 30.00 23.51
C GLN A 796 4.27 30.54 22.35
N PHE A 797 3.13 29.93 22.09
CA PHE A 797 2.18 30.26 21.02
C PHE A 797 0.84 30.68 21.60
N GLN A 798 0.18 31.64 20.95
CA GLN A 798 -1.16 32.10 21.33
C GLN A 798 -2.07 32.20 20.10
N ALA A 799 -3.32 31.74 20.26
CA ALA A 799 -4.38 31.92 19.28
C ALA A 799 -5.71 32.19 19.99
N GLU A 800 -6.50 33.12 19.46
CA GLU A 800 -7.78 33.51 20.03
C GLU A 800 -8.91 33.13 19.09
N ASN A 801 -10.05 32.72 19.67
CA ASN A 801 -11.27 32.41 18.93
C ASN A 801 -11.07 31.41 17.77
N ILE A 802 -10.45 30.26 18.08
CA ILE A 802 -10.20 29.19 17.10
C ILE A 802 -11.03 27.94 17.39
N PRO A 803 -11.30 27.08 16.40
CA PRO A 803 -11.83 25.74 16.66
C PRO A 803 -10.92 24.94 17.62
N PHE A 804 -11.47 23.91 18.30
CA PHE A 804 -10.67 22.98 19.14
C PHE A 804 -9.77 22.09 18.27
N ARG A 805 -8.74 22.69 17.69
CA ARG A 805 -7.86 22.06 16.70
C ARG A 805 -6.48 22.72 16.75
N PHE A 806 -5.51 21.97 17.25
CA PHE A 806 -4.12 22.42 17.31
C PHE A 806 -3.15 21.23 17.20
N ALA A 807 -2.01 21.50 16.58
CA ALA A 807 -0.94 20.55 16.32
C ALA A 807 0.42 21.17 16.65
N VAL A 808 1.42 20.30 16.77
CA VAL A 808 2.80 20.67 17.10
C VAL A 808 3.75 19.82 16.28
N SER A 809 4.82 20.42 15.77
CA SER A 809 5.99 19.73 15.24
C SER A 809 7.28 20.12 15.97
N SER A 810 8.31 19.30 15.84
CA SER A 810 9.66 19.56 16.36
C SER A 810 10.70 18.90 15.49
N ALA A 811 11.67 19.69 15.02
CA ALA A 811 12.78 19.20 14.22
C ALA A 811 13.98 20.14 14.29
N GLU A 812 15.11 19.67 13.78
CA GLU A 812 16.24 20.50 13.38
C GLU A 812 15.90 21.24 12.08
N TYR A 813 15.28 22.42 12.22
CA TYR A 813 14.83 23.23 11.09
C TYR A 813 15.87 24.28 10.68
N GLU A 814 16.09 24.39 9.37
CA GLU A 814 16.43 25.66 8.76
C GLU A 814 15.16 26.50 8.60
N PHE A 815 15.29 27.83 8.61
CA PHE A 815 14.13 28.69 8.42
C PHE A 815 14.41 29.90 7.54
N LYS A 816 13.39 30.27 6.74
CA LYS A 816 13.37 31.49 5.93
C LYS A 816 12.16 32.33 6.30
N SER A 817 12.35 33.64 6.47
CA SER A 817 11.30 34.54 6.93
C SER A 817 11.24 35.82 6.10
N ILE A 818 10.04 36.28 5.77
CA ILE A 818 9.79 37.59 5.14
C ILE A 818 8.57 38.27 5.77
N SER A 819 8.59 39.60 5.86
CA SER A 819 7.40 40.39 6.23
C SER A 819 6.70 40.87 4.96
N TYR A 820 5.41 40.58 4.83
CA TYR A 820 4.59 40.98 3.69
C TYR A 820 3.25 41.55 4.18
N LYS A 821 2.99 42.83 3.87
CA LYS A 821 1.77 43.57 4.27
C LYS A 821 1.43 43.49 5.77
N GLY A 822 2.47 43.47 6.62
CA GLY A 822 2.32 43.40 8.07
C GLY A 822 2.11 41.99 8.64
N ILE A 823 2.17 40.95 7.79
CA ILE A 823 2.12 39.53 8.18
C ILE A 823 3.51 38.92 7.96
N VAL A 824 4.02 38.16 8.93
CA VAL A 824 5.31 37.47 8.80
C VAL A 824 5.09 36.08 8.24
N LEU A 825 5.73 35.77 7.12
CA LEU A 825 5.72 34.45 6.48
C LEU A 825 6.99 33.71 6.88
N ASN A 826 6.86 32.55 7.52
CA ASN A 826 7.97 31.69 7.92
C ASN A 826 7.87 30.34 7.22
N ILE A 827 8.99 29.83 6.75
CA ILE A 827 9.10 28.46 6.23
C ILE A 827 10.17 27.74 7.04
N PHE A 828 9.79 26.64 7.68
CA PHE A 828 10.66 25.73 8.43
C PHE A 828 10.84 24.46 7.60
N TYR A 829 12.10 24.16 7.25
CA TYR A 829 12.42 23.08 6.31
C TYR A 829 13.69 22.33 6.73
N HIS A 830 13.83 21.11 6.23
CA HIS A 830 15.03 20.30 6.41
C HIS A 830 16.19 20.89 5.61
N LYS A 831 17.42 20.85 6.14
CA LYS A 831 18.60 21.47 5.52
C LYS A 831 18.85 21.07 4.05
N ASN A 832 18.44 19.86 3.66
CA ASN A 832 18.63 19.35 2.31
C ASN A 832 17.46 19.71 1.36
N HIS A 833 16.36 20.27 1.87
CA HIS A 833 15.10 20.47 1.13
C HIS A 833 14.82 21.94 0.81
N VAL A 834 15.84 22.65 0.30
CA VAL A 834 15.74 24.09 0.00
C VAL A 834 15.04 24.39 -1.33
N GLU A 835 14.84 23.39 -2.19
CA GLU A 835 14.48 23.51 -3.61
C GLU A 835 13.20 24.34 -3.81
N ASN A 836 12.22 24.15 -2.95
CA ASN A 836 10.85 24.67 -3.13
C ASN A 836 10.49 25.84 -2.20
N VAL A 837 11.40 26.23 -1.31
CA VAL A 837 11.17 27.25 -0.26
C VAL A 837 10.80 28.61 -0.86
N ASP A 838 11.51 29.06 -1.90
CA ASP A 838 11.26 30.37 -2.52
C ASP A 838 9.91 30.43 -3.25
N HIS A 839 9.55 29.33 -3.90
CA HIS A 839 8.27 29.25 -4.61
C HIS A 839 7.09 29.18 -3.63
N LEU A 840 7.26 28.49 -2.49
CA LEU A 840 6.29 28.52 -1.38
C LEU A 840 6.06 29.94 -0.84
N LEU A 841 7.12 30.72 -0.61
CA LEU A 841 6.99 32.11 -0.15
C LEU A 841 6.19 32.95 -1.14
N LYS A 842 6.51 32.85 -2.44
CA LYS A 842 5.82 33.58 -3.49
C LYS A 842 4.35 33.16 -3.60
N ASN A 843 4.06 31.87 -3.47
CA ASN A 843 2.68 31.38 -3.49
C ASN A 843 1.87 31.90 -2.28
N ALA A 844 2.47 31.88 -1.08
CA ALA A 844 1.83 32.42 0.12
C ALA A 844 1.47 33.91 -0.04
N GLN A 845 2.36 34.72 -0.64
CA GLN A 845 2.07 36.12 -0.95
C GLN A 845 0.90 36.28 -1.91
N LEU A 846 0.85 35.48 -2.99
CA LEU A 846 -0.22 35.53 -4.00
C LEU A 846 -1.58 35.11 -3.41
N THR A 847 -1.58 34.04 -2.61
CA THR A 847 -2.76 33.53 -1.91
C THR A 847 -3.29 34.58 -0.94
N LEU A 848 -2.40 35.18 -0.14
CA LEU A 848 -2.76 36.23 0.80
C LEU A 848 -3.36 37.44 0.10
N ASP A 849 -2.78 37.88 -1.03
CA ASP A 849 -3.31 38.99 -1.83
C ASP A 849 -4.72 38.70 -2.36
N TYR A 850 -4.92 37.53 -2.95
CA TYR A 850 -6.20 37.15 -3.53
C TYR A 850 -7.28 36.99 -2.45
N CYS A 851 -6.99 36.26 -1.37
CA CYS A 851 -7.95 36.02 -0.30
C CYS A 851 -8.27 37.29 0.49
N GLN A 852 -7.29 38.16 0.76
CA GLN A 852 -7.57 39.43 1.44
C GLN A 852 -8.41 40.38 0.59
N GLN A 853 -8.16 40.44 -0.71
CA GLN A 853 -8.92 41.28 -1.63
C GLN A 853 -10.38 40.81 -1.71
N ASN A 854 -10.60 39.50 -1.80
CA ASN A 854 -11.92 38.93 -2.12
C ASN A 854 -12.73 38.51 -0.89
N PHE A 855 -12.11 37.93 0.14
CA PHE A 855 -12.80 37.22 1.22
C PHE A 855 -12.71 37.92 2.58
N GLY A 856 -11.69 38.76 2.80
CA GLY A 856 -11.54 39.53 4.04
C GLY A 856 -10.16 39.37 4.66
N LYS A 857 -9.88 40.15 5.71
CA LYS A 857 -8.56 40.20 6.35
C LYS A 857 -8.13 38.83 6.91
N TYR A 858 -6.83 38.56 6.83
CA TYR A 858 -6.23 37.41 7.50
C TYR A 858 -6.25 37.61 9.03
N PRO A 859 -6.68 36.61 9.82
CA PRO A 859 -6.95 36.80 11.25
C PRO A 859 -5.72 36.68 12.17
N PHE A 860 -4.56 36.26 11.66
CA PHE A 860 -3.34 36.06 12.47
C PHE A 860 -2.20 36.99 12.04
N LYS A 861 -1.12 37.08 12.84
CA LYS A 861 0.06 37.92 12.53
C LYS A 861 1.13 37.17 11.74
N THR A 862 1.11 35.84 11.80
CA THR A 862 2.11 34.99 11.15
C THR A 862 1.47 33.88 10.33
N ILE A 863 2.15 33.49 9.25
CA ILE A 863 1.86 32.29 8.45
C ILE A 863 3.12 31.43 8.49
N ASN A 864 3.01 30.22 9.02
CA ASN A 864 4.11 29.28 9.12
C ASN A 864 3.84 28.07 8.23
N PHE A 865 4.78 27.73 7.35
CA PHE A 865 4.84 26.43 6.70
C PHE A 865 5.91 25.59 7.39
N ALA A 866 5.55 24.43 7.91
CA ALA A 866 6.47 23.55 8.62
C ALA A 866 6.53 22.19 7.95
N GLU A 867 7.71 21.82 7.50
CA GLU A 867 8.01 20.50 6.99
C GLU A 867 7.99 19.47 8.13
N ILE A 868 7.49 18.26 7.86
CA ILE A 868 7.44 17.14 8.81
C ILE A 868 7.92 15.85 8.15
N SER A 869 8.38 14.89 8.96
CA SER A 869 8.91 13.60 8.49
C SER A 869 7.86 12.73 7.77
N SER A 870 8.32 11.89 6.83
CA SER A 870 7.53 10.83 6.17
C SER A 870 6.99 9.75 7.11
N PHE A 871 7.37 9.76 8.39
CA PHE A 871 6.72 8.95 9.44
C PHE A 871 5.27 9.41 9.64
N THR A 872 4.95 10.68 9.33
CA THR A 872 3.57 11.15 9.26
C THR A 872 2.98 10.91 7.87
N ARG A 873 2.08 9.92 7.78
CA ARG A 873 1.32 9.59 6.58
C ARG A 873 -0.18 9.83 6.75
N GLY A 874 -0.88 10.06 5.63
CA GLY A 874 -2.35 10.13 5.58
C GLY A 874 -2.92 11.51 5.21
N PHE A 875 -2.09 12.49 4.89
CA PHE A 875 -2.48 13.75 4.26
C PHE A 875 -1.30 14.30 3.44
N ALA A 876 -1.59 15.14 2.45
CA ALA A 876 -0.56 15.83 1.67
C ALA A 876 -0.11 17.14 2.35
N ALA A 877 -1.03 17.82 3.02
CA ALA A 877 -0.76 18.92 3.92
C ALA A 877 -1.93 19.07 4.91
N THR A 878 -1.76 19.86 5.96
CA THR A 878 -2.87 20.19 6.85
C THR A 878 -2.71 21.56 7.48
N ALA A 879 -3.71 22.40 7.27
CA ALA A 879 -3.78 23.73 7.88
C ALA A 879 -4.33 23.73 9.31
N TYR A 880 -3.69 24.54 10.15
CA TYR A 880 -4.07 24.91 11.50
C TYR A 880 -4.00 26.45 11.63
N PRO A 881 -4.65 27.06 12.63
CA PRO A 881 -4.49 28.48 12.90
C PRO A 881 -3.02 28.92 12.91
N SER A 882 -2.66 29.85 12.01
CA SER A 882 -1.30 30.38 11.79
C SER A 882 -0.24 29.41 11.24
N THR A 883 -0.48 28.10 11.18
CA THR A 883 0.55 27.11 10.82
C THR A 883 0.02 25.99 9.91
N ILE A 884 0.75 25.65 8.85
CA ILE A 884 0.44 24.58 7.91
C ILE A 884 1.57 23.56 7.96
N PHE A 885 1.23 22.30 8.22
CA PHE A 885 2.21 21.20 8.30
C PHE A 885 2.16 20.34 7.04
N MET A 886 3.31 20.00 6.49
CA MET A 886 3.42 19.32 5.19
C MET A 886 4.51 18.24 5.24
N PRO A 887 4.22 16.98 4.89
CA PRO A 887 5.23 15.93 4.82
C PRO A 887 6.32 16.26 3.79
N GLU A 888 7.56 15.85 4.09
CA GLU A 888 8.75 16.11 3.27
C GLU A 888 8.59 15.64 1.82
N ASP A 889 7.95 14.50 1.60
CA ASP A 889 7.88 13.81 0.31
C ASP A 889 6.74 14.30 -0.61
N MET A 890 6.01 15.35 -0.21
CA MET A 890 4.85 15.86 -0.95
C MET A 890 5.05 17.25 -1.54
N ILE A 891 5.79 18.14 -0.87
CA ILE A 891 5.96 19.54 -1.28
C ILE A 891 7.42 19.95 -1.23
N PHE A 892 8.06 19.80 -0.06
CA PHE A 892 9.41 20.31 0.15
C PHE A 892 10.42 19.59 -0.73
N HIS A 893 10.38 18.25 -0.73
CA HIS A 893 11.26 17.39 -1.53
C HIS A 893 10.55 16.82 -2.78
N ALA A 894 9.85 17.67 -3.52
CA ALA A 894 9.21 17.35 -4.79
C ALA A 894 9.92 18.02 -5.97
N ASN A 895 10.07 17.31 -7.10
CA ASN A 895 10.66 17.85 -8.31
C ASN A 895 9.60 18.53 -9.19
N ILE A 896 9.29 19.79 -8.87
CA ILE A 896 8.33 20.61 -9.63
C ILE A 896 8.87 21.13 -10.98
N HIS A 897 10.17 20.95 -11.24
CA HIS A 897 10.79 21.41 -12.50
C HIS A 897 10.71 20.38 -13.62
N ALA A 898 10.43 19.12 -13.29
CA ALA A 898 10.30 18.03 -14.27
C ALA A 898 9.16 18.26 -15.27
N ASP A 899 8.01 18.77 -14.80
CA ASP A 899 6.90 19.18 -15.64
C ASP A 899 6.39 20.57 -15.21
N GLN A 900 6.77 21.60 -15.97
CA GLN A 900 6.34 22.98 -15.72
C GLN A 900 4.82 23.17 -15.81
N LYS A 901 4.05 22.18 -16.29
CA LYS A 901 2.59 22.19 -16.26
C LYS A 901 2.01 21.81 -14.89
N GLN A 902 2.83 21.29 -13.98
CA GLN A 902 2.44 20.79 -12.65
C GLN A 902 3.01 21.70 -11.55
N ASP A 903 2.39 22.86 -11.33
CA ASP A 903 2.74 23.74 -10.22
C ASP A 903 2.03 23.29 -8.93
N VAL A 904 2.43 22.13 -8.40
CA VAL A 904 1.75 21.49 -7.27
C VAL A 904 1.96 22.23 -5.95
N ILE A 905 3.00 23.06 -5.86
CA ILE A 905 3.15 23.97 -4.73
C ILE A 905 2.03 25.00 -4.73
N ASN A 906 1.66 25.57 -5.89
CA ASN A 906 0.50 26.44 -5.96
C ASN A 906 -0.80 25.70 -5.62
N GLU A 907 -0.93 24.46 -6.11
CA GLU A 907 -2.10 23.64 -5.85
C GLU A 907 -2.27 23.37 -4.35
N LEU A 908 -1.20 22.92 -3.69
CA LEU A 908 -1.31 22.45 -2.32
C LEU A 908 -1.10 23.56 -1.29
N ALA A 909 -0.12 24.44 -1.45
CA ALA A 909 0.11 25.51 -0.47
C ALA A 909 -1.00 26.58 -0.49
N GLY A 910 -1.49 26.92 -1.69
CA GLY A 910 -2.60 27.87 -1.86
C GLY A 910 -3.93 27.32 -1.33
N HIS A 911 -4.24 26.06 -1.66
CA HIS A 911 -5.41 25.33 -1.12
C HIS A 911 -5.39 25.32 0.40
N GLU A 912 -4.27 24.89 1.00
CA GLU A 912 -4.18 24.74 2.45
C GLU A 912 -4.23 26.08 3.19
N LEU A 913 -3.55 27.11 2.68
CA LEU A 913 -3.64 28.45 3.27
C LEU A 913 -5.06 29.02 3.15
N SER A 914 -5.80 28.69 2.09
CA SER A 914 -7.19 29.14 1.93
C SER A 914 -8.15 28.56 2.98
N HIS A 915 -7.86 27.39 3.57
CA HIS A 915 -8.67 26.83 4.66
C HIS A 915 -8.75 27.75 5.89
N LEU A 916 -7.85 28.72 6.04
CA LEU A 916 -7.94 29.73 7.10
C LEU A 916 -9.19 30.62 6.94
N TRP A 917 -9.71 30.77 5.72
CA TRP A 917 -11.05 31.33 5.48
C TRP A 917 -12.11 30.22 5.48
N TRP A 918 -11.78 29.04 4.92
CA TRP A 918 -12.69 27.89 4.76
C TRP A 918 -12.53 26.83 5.87
N GLY A 919 -13.09 27.11 7.06
CA GLY A 919 -13.29 26.12 8.13
C GLY A 919 -12.31 26.13 9.31
N ASN A 920 -11.11 26.72 9.17
CA ASN A 920 -10.10 26.72 10.25
C ASN A 920 -10.04 27.99 11.10
N SER A 921 -10.86 29.01 10.80
CA SER A 921 -10.95 30.22 11.64
C SER A 921 -12.36 30.81 11.66
N GLN A 922 -12.80 31.51 10.61
CA GLN A 922 -14.00 32.37 10.68
C GLN A 922 -15.32 31.61 10.75
N ILE A 923 -15.39 30.45 10.09
CA ILE A 923 -16.57 29.58 10.04
C ILE A 923 -16.24 28.20 10.60
N ASN A 924 -17.25 27.50 11.12
CA ASN A 924 -17.15 26.12 11.58
C ASN A 924 -18.40 25.36 11.11
N PRO A 925 -18.34 24.68 9.95
CA PRO A 925 -19.50 23.97 9.38
C PRO A 925 -20.15 23.00 10.37
N ASP A 926 -21.48 22.84 10.29
CA ASP A 926 -22.17 21.80 11.07
C ASP A 926 -21.86 20.41 10.50
N ASP A 927 -21.79 19.41 11.38
CA ASP A 927 -21.58 18.01 11.00
C ASP A 927 -22.86 17.45 10.35
N ARG A 928 -22.93 17.59 9.02
CA ARG A 928 -24.06 17.19 8.15
C ARG A 928 -23.61 16.95 6.71
N GLU A 929 -24.47 16.32 5.91
CA GLU A 929 -24.28 16.18 4.45
C GLU A 929 -24.00 17.56 3.82
N GLY A 930 -22.97 17.65 2.97
CA GLY A 930 -22.57 18.90 2.31
C GLY A 930 -21.63 19.80 3.10
N SER A 931 -21.29 19.48 4.36
CA SER A 931 -20.33 20.25 5.16
C SER A 931 -18.95 20.37 4.49
N VAL A 932 -18.50 19.31 3.82
CA VAL A 932 -17.22 19.23 3.11
C VAL A 932 -17.18 20.14 1.87
N MET A 933 -18.34 20.51 1.31
CA MET A 933 -18.41 21.52 0.25
C MET A 933 -17.91 22.89 0.74
N LEU A 934 -18.16 23.22 2.02
CA LEU A 934 -17.79 24.52 2.59
C LEU A 934 -16.29 24.63 2.91
N THR A 935 -15.57 23.51 2.91
CA THR A 935 -14.14 23.43 3.22
C THR A 935 -13.34 23.10 1.96
N GLU A 936 -13.55 21.93 1.38
CA GLU A 936 -12.73 21.43 0.27
C GLU A 936 -13.12 22.02 -1.08
N THR A 937 -14.41 22.12 -1.41
CA THR A 937 -14.83 22.70 -2.70
C THR A 937 -14.44 24.18 -2.82
N LEU A 938 -14.54 24.95 -1.73
CA LEU A 938 -14.16 26.36 -1.72
C LEU A 938 -12.65 26.56 -1.76
N ALA A 939 -11.88 25.69 -1.09
CA ALA A 939 -10.43 25.69 -1.18
C ALA A 939 -9.96 25.35 -2.61
N MET A 940 -10.54 24.31 -3.24
CA MET A 940 -10.28 23.97 -4.64
C MET A 940 -10.67 25.09 -5.62
N TYR A 941 -11.76 25.82 -5.37
CA TYR A 941 -12.09 27.00 -6.19
C TYR A 941 -11.01 28.08 -6.06
N THR A 942 -10.56 28.34 -4.83
CA THR A 942 -9.51 29.33 -4.55
C THR A 942 -8.22 28.93 -5.26
N GLU A 943 -7.84 27.65 -5.18
CA GLU A 943 -6.72 27.06 -5.91
C GLU A 943 -6.80 27.34 -7.42
N MET A 944 -7.95 27.05 -8.05
CA MET A 944 -8.14 27.28 -9.49
C MET A 944 -8.01 28.76 -9.87
N MET A 945 -8.48 29.68 -9.03
CA MET A 945 -8.35 31.12 -9.30
C MET A 945 -6.92 31.62 -9.14
N LEU A 946 -6.16 31.09 -8.17
CA LEU A 946 -4.72 31.36 -8.04
C LEU A 946 -3.96 30.80 -9.24
N TYR A 947 -4.26 29.57 -9.65
CA TYR A 947 -3.69 28.94 -10.84
C TYR A 947 -3.97 29.76 -12.10
N LYS A 948 -5.20 30.26 -12.29
CA LYS A 948 -5.56 31.18 -13.38
C LYS A 948 -4.74 32.47 -13.34
N LYS A 949 -4.49 33.04 -12.16
CA LYS A 949 -3.71 34.28 -11.99
C LYS A 949 -2.23 34.08 -12.34
N MET A 950 -1.67 32.91 -12.03
CA MET A 950 -0.27 32.58 -12.29
C MET A 950 -0.02 32.14 -13.73
N HIS A 951 -0.87 31.27 -14.27
CA HIS A 951 -0.64 30.53 -15.52
C HIS A 951 -1.63 30.87 -16.64
N GLY A 952 -2.66 31.67 -16.35
CA GLY A 952 -3.69 32.08 -17.31
C GLY A 952 -4.88 31.09 -17.40
N LYS A 953 -5.98 31.56 -18.02
CA LYS A 953 -7.24 30.79 -18.13
C LYS A 953 -7.06 29.49 -18.91
N ALA A 954 -6.30 29.49 -20.00
CA ALA A 954 -6.11 28.31 -20.84
C ALA A 954 -5.50 27.14 -20.04
N LYS A 955 -4.49 27.41 -19.22
CA LYS A 955 -3.84 26.42 -18.35
C LYS A 955 -4.76 25.95 -17.23
N MET A 956 -5.52 26.85 -16.61
CA MET A 956 -6.55 26.46 -15.64
C MET A 956 -7.58 25.49 -16.25
N MET A 957 -7.99 25.69 -17.51
CA MET A 957 -8.94 24.80 -18.18
C MET A 957 -8.35 23.42 -18.50
N GLU A 958 -7.05 23.34 -18.84
CA GLU A 958 -6.34 22.05 -18.94
C GLU A 958 -6.39 21.29 -17.60
N ARG A 959 -6.16 22.00 -16.48
CA ARG A 959 -6.22 21.41 -15.13
C ARG A 959 -7.63 20.97 -14.75
N LEU A 960 -8.63 21.79 -15.06
CA LEU A 960 -10.03 21.47 -14.81
C LEU A 960 -10.47 20.19 -15.53
N LYS A 961 -9.91 19.92 -16.72
CA LYS A 961 -10.14 18.68 -17.47
C LYS A 961 -9.59 17.45 -16.73
N VAL A 962 -8.46 17.59 -16.02
CA VAL A 962 -7.92 16.51 -15.16
C VAL A 962 -8.88 16.22 -14.00
N HIS A 963 -9.39 17.23 -13.30
CA HIS A 963 -10.40 17.04 -12.26
C HIS A 963 -11.68 16.40 -12.80
N GLN A 964 -12.15 16.84 -13.97
CA GLN A 964 -13.29 16.21 -14.64
C GLN A 964 -13.01 14.72 -14.93
N GLN A 965 -11.79 14.37 -15.37
CA GLN A 965 -11.39 12.98 -15.60
C GLN A 965 -11.36 12.15 -14.31
N ILE A 966 -10.83 12.70 -13.21
CA ILE A 966 -10.84 12.04 -11.88
C ILE A 966 -12.27 11.73 -11.47
N TYR A 967 -13.15 12.74 -11.53
CA TYR A 967 -14.57 12.56 -11.23
C TYR A 967 -15.22 11.50 -12.13
N ASP A 968 -14.98 11.55 -13.44
CA ASP A 968 -15.56 10.59 -14.39
C ASP A 968 -15.04 9.16 -14.23
N ASN A 969 -13.86 8.98 -13.61
CA ASN A 969 -13.31 7.67 -13.31
C ASN A 969 -13.88 7.10 -12.00
N GLU A 970 -14.11 7.94 -11.00
CA GLU A 970 -14.57 7.50 -9.67
C GLU A 970 -16.09 7.44 -9.51
N LYS A 971 -16.87 8.26 -10.24
CA LYS A 971 -18.34 8.35 -10.08
C LYS A 971 -19.12 7.04 -10.27
N GLY A 972 -18.53 6.07 -10.97
CA GLY A 972 -19.12 4.74 -11.18
C GLY A 972 -18.69 3.71 -10.12
N LEU A 973 -17.79 4.07 -9.21
CA LEU A 973 -17.25 3.23 -8.14
C LEU A 973 -17.84 3.57 -6.77
N PHE A 974 -18.50 4.73 -6.65
CA PHE A 974 -19.13 5.21 -5.41
C PHE A 974 -20.57 5.66 -5.69
N GLU A 975 -21.33 5.98 -4.63
CA GLU A 975 -22.63 6.64 -4.80
C GLU A 975 -22.43 8.04 -5.38
N ASN A 976 -23.07 8.32 -6.52
CA ASN A 976 -22.94 9.61 -7.18
C ASN A 976 -23.88 10.64 -6.54
N LEU A 977 -23.40 11.31 -5.49
CA LEU A 977 -24.13 12.34 -4.77
C LEU A 977 -24.03 13.72 -5.44
N PRO A 978 -25.04 14.59 -5.26
CA PRO A 978 -24.89 16.00 -5.61
C PRO A 978 -23.94 16.70 -4.62
N ILE A 979 -23.25 17.76 -5.07
CA ILE A 979 -22.17 18.43 -4.32
C ILE A 979 -22.67 18.95 -2.96
N TYR A 980 -23.89 19.51 -2.90
CA TYR A 980 -24.46 20.02 -1.66
C TYR A 980 -24.77 18.95 -0.60
N ARG A 981 -24.66 17.66 -0.96
CA ARG A 981 -24.81 16.50 -0.06
C ARG A 981 -23.51 15.71 0.11
N ALA A 982 -22.41 16.14 -0.51
CA ALA A 982 -21.14 15.42 -0.45
C ALA A 982 -20.63 15.27 1.00
N THR A 983 -20.12 14.08 1.32
CA THR A 983 -19.48 13.76 2.60
C THR A 983 -17.96 13.62 2.41
N GLY A 984 -17.23 13.36 3.50
CA GLY A 984 -15.77 13.18 3.46
C GLY A 984 -15.33 11.93 2.69
N ASP A 985 -16.23 10.95 2.51
CA ASP A 985 -15.93 9.64 1.93
C ASP A 985 -15.89 9.67 0.38
N VAL A 986 -16.35 10.77 -0.23
CA VAL A 986 -16.44 10.93 -1.69
C VAL A 986 -15.59 12.11 -2.21
N PRO A 987 -14.24 12.06 -2.07
CA PRO A 987 -13.36 13.18 -2.41
C PRO A 987 -13.42 13.58 -3.89
N HIS A 988 -13.70 12.67 -4.83
CA HIS A 988 -13.92 13.04 -6.23
C HIS A 988 -15.10 13.99 -6.44
N ILE A 989 -16.08 14.00 -5.53
CA ILE A 989 -17.21 14.92 -5.57
C ILE A 989 -16.82 16.24 -4.91
N SER A 990 -16.32 16.20 -3.66
CA SER A 990 -16.02 17.43 -2.90
C SER A 990 -14.84 18.22 -3.46
N TYR A 991 -13.80 17.56 -3.98
CA TYR A 991 -12.65 18.22 -4.61
C TYR A 991 -12.89 18.46 -6.10
N SER A 992 -12.96 17.36 -6.87
CA SER A 992 -12.88 17.44 -8.34
C SER A 992 -14.15 17.97 -8.99
N LYS A 993 -15.33 17.37 -8.71
CA LYS A 993 -16.62 17.89 -9.19
C LYS A 993 -16.89 19.29 -8.64
N GLY A 994 -16.54 19.53 -7.37
CA GLY A 994 -16.57 20.83 -6.70
C GLY A 994 -15.82 21.92 -7.48
N ALA A 995 -14.55 21.70 -7.81
CA ALA A 995 -13.74 22.62 -8.60
C ALA A 995 -14.38 22.93 -9.96
N VAL A 996 -14.82 21.88 -10.68
CA VAL A 996 -15.49 22.02 -11.98
C VAL A 996 -16.76 22.87 -11.88
N ALA A 997 -17.60 22.61 -10.88
CA ALA A 997 -18.85 23.33 -10.69
C ALA A 997 -18.61 24.81 -10.35
N MET A 998 -17.67 25.11 -9.46
CA MET A 998 -17.34 26.47 -9.07
C MET A 998 -16.72 27.29 -10.21
N VAL A 999 -15.84 26.69 -11.03
CA VAL A 999 -15.29 27.38 -12.21
C VAL A 999 -16.38 27.61 -13.26
N LYS A 1000 -17.27 26.65 -13.51
CA LYS A 1000 -18.43 26.84 -14.40
C LYS A 1000 -19.36 27.94 -13.90
N LEU A 1001 -19.58 28.03 -12.58
CA LEU A 1001 -20.33 29.12 -11.98
C LEU A 1001 -19.64 30.48 -12.23
N SER A 1002 -18.32 30.54 -12.05
CA SER A 1002 -17.52 31.74 -12.33
C SER A 1002 -17.62 32.17 -13.80
N ASP A 1003 -17.60 31.23 -14.75
CA ASP A 1003 -17.83 31.54 -16.17
C ASP A 1003 -19.25 32.02 -16.46
N LEU A 1004 -20.25 31.53 -15.71
CA LEU A 1004 -21.66 31.84 -15.92
C LEU A 1004 -22.05 33.24 -15.41
N ILE A 1005 -21.63 33.61 -14.20
CA ILE A 1005 -22.03 34.89 -13.57
C ILE A 1005 -20.88 35.88 -13.36
N GLY A 1006 -19.65 35.47 -13.63
CA GLY A 1006 -18.43 36.26 -13.43
C GLY A 1006 -17.79 36.04 -12.07
N GLU A 1007 -16.45 35.94 -12.06
CA GLU A 1007 -15.61 35.73 -10.87
C GLU A 1007 -15.90 36.74 -9.75
N ASN A 1008 -16.02 38.03 -10.08
CA ASN A 1008 -16.31 39.07 -9.10
C ASN A 1008 -17.64 38.84 -8.36
N LYS A 1009 -18.68 38.33 -9.05
CA LYS A 1009 -19.98 38.04 -8.42
C LYS A 1009 -19.89 36.81 -7.52
N VAL A 1010 -19.19 35.77 -7.97
CA VAL A 1010 -18.92 34.58 -7.13
C VAL A 1010 -18.16 34.99 -5.86
N ASN A 1011 -17.07 35.74 -6.00
CA ASN A 1011 -16.30 36.23 -4.85
C ASN A 1011 -17.12 37.14 -3.93
N THR A 1012 -18.03 37.95 -4.47
CA THR A 1012 -18.98 38.76 -3.67
C THR A 1012 -19.91 37.87 -2.85
N ALA A 1013 -20.46 36.81 -3.43
CA ALA A 1013 -21.29 35.84 -2.71
C ALA A 1013 -20.48 35.08 -1.63
N LEU A 1014 -19.25 34.67 -1.93
CA LEU A 1014 -18.37 34.01 -0.95
C LEU A 1014 -18.00 34.93 0.22
N LYS A 1015 -17.78 36.22 -0.04
CA LYS A 1015 -17.55 37.22 1.00
C LYS A 1015 -18.80 37.44 1.86
N ALA A 1016 -19.97 37.53 1.23
CA ALA A 1016 -21.25 37.65 1.94
C ALA A 1016 -21.50 36.40 2.81
N PHE A 1017 -21.21 35.21 2.28
CA PHE A 1017 -21.29 33.95 3.02
C PHE A 1017 -20.43 33.97 4.29
N LEU A 1018 -19.15 34.37 4.20
CA LEU A 1018 -18.28 34.46 5.38
C LEU A 1018 -18.83 35.46 6.41
N ASN A 1019 -19.28 36.63 5.99
CA ASN A 1019 -19.80 37.67 6.89
C ASN A 1019 -21.11 37.25 7.58
N ASN A 1020 -22.01 36.57 6.85
CA ASN A 1020 -23.33 36.19 7.34
C ASN A 1020 -23.31 34.91 8.20
N ASN A 1021 -22.21 34.15 8.17
CA ASN A 1021 -22.11 32.84 8.81
C ASN A 1021 -20.90 32.70 9.75
N GLN A 1022 -20.41 33.82 10.29
CA GLN A 1022 -19.35 33.79 11.30
C GLN A 1022 -19.80 33.00 12.54
N HIS A 1023 -18.83 32.35 13.20
CA HIS A 1023 -19.05 31.71 14.49
C HIS A 1023 -19.73 32.70 15.46
N PRO A 1024 -20.80 32.30 16.20
CA PRO A 1024 -21.16 30.93 16.58
C PRO A 1024 -22.18 30.22 15.69
N LYS A 1025 -22.60 30.80 14.56
CA LYS A 1025 -23.42 30.07 13.59
C LYS A 1025 -22.58 28.96 12.97
N LYS A 1026 -23.14 27.75 12.88
CA LYS A 1026 -22.53 26.63 12.13
C LYS A 1026 -23.19 26.49 10.76
N PRO A 1027 -22.60 27.02 9.68
CA PRO A 1027 -23.24 27.01 8.36
C PRO A 1027 -23.36 25.61 7.76
N GLY A 1028 -24.34 25.44 6.87
CA GLY A 1028 -24.50 24.29 5.98
C GLY A 1028 -24.35 24.66 4.50
N SER A 1029 -24.31 23.66 3.62
CA SER A 1029 -24.19 23.86 2.16
C SER A 1029 -25.31 24.74 1.58
N LEU A 1030 -26.51 24.68 2.15
CA LEU A 1030 -27.64 25.50 1.74
C LEU A 1030 -27.44 27.00 2.02
N ASP A 1031 -26.70 27.38 3.07
CA ASP A 1031 -26.39 28.78 3.35
C ASP A 1031 -25.54 29.37 2.22
N LEU A 1032 -24.58 28.60 1.70
CA LEU A 1032 -23.75 29.00 0.56
C LEU A 1032 -24.58 29.12 -0.74
N LEU A 1033 -25.47 28.17 -1.01
CA LEU A 1033 -26.34 28.23 -2.19
C LEU A 1033 -27.25 29.47 -2.18
N ARG A 1034 -27.75 29.88 -1.01
CA ARG A 1034 -28.54 31.11 -0.87
C ARG A 1034 -27.76 32.33 -1.36
N GLU A 1035 -26.49 32.45 -0.98
CA GLU A 1035 -25.62 33.56 -1.41
C GLU A 1035 -25.39 33.55 -2.93
N PHE A 1036 -25.25 32.37 -3.55
CA PHE A 1036 -25.19 32.26 -5.02
C PHE A 1036 -26.49 32.70 -5.70
N TYR A 1037 -27.66 32.42 -5.12
CA TYR A 1037 -28.94 32.86 -5.68
C TYR A 1037 -29.18 34.36 -5.57
N ILE A 1038 -28.57 35.03 -4.58
CA ILE A 1038 -28.65 36.48 -4.40
C ILE A 1038 -27.89 37.21 -5.51
N VAL A 1039 -26.71 36.71 -5.91
CA VAL A 1039 -25.91 37.30 -6.99
C VAL A 1039 -26.31 36.85 -8.40
N SER A 1040 -27.30 35.95 -8.49
CA SER A 1040 -27.84 35.45 -9.77
C SER A 1040 -28.65 36.53 -10.49
N PRO A 1041 -28.38 36.80 -11.78
CA PRO A 1041 -29.05 37.88 -12.52
C PRO A 1041 -30.52 37.60 -12.88
N ASN A 1042 -30.92 36.32 -12.97
CA ASN A 1042 -32.29 35.90 -13.30
C ASN A 1042 -32.57 34.45 -12.84
N ASP A 1043 -33.82 34.01 -12.96
CA ASP A 1043 -34.23 32.65 -12.57
C ASP A 1043 -33.68 31.54 -13.49
N ALA A 1044 -33.36 31.85 -14.75
CA ALA A 1044 -32.74 30.87 -15.66
C ALA A 1044 -31.33 30.49 -15.17
N VAL A 1045 -30.55 31.47 -14.70
CA VAL A 1045 -29.24 31.23 -14.09
C VAL A 1045 -29.37 30.47 -12.76
N ARG A 1046 -30.40 30.73 -11.94
CA ARG A 1046 -30.66 29.94 -10.72
C ARG A 1046 -30.88 28.45 -11.02
N LYS A 1047 -31.61 28.12 -12.08
CA LYS A 1047 -31.78 26.72 -12.53
C LYS A 1047 -30.47 26.09 -12.97
N GLN A 1048 -29.56 26.85 -13.57
CA GLN A 1048 -28.24 26.36 -13.92
C GLN A 1048 -27.35 26.15 -12.69
N ILE A 1049 -27.44 27.02 -11.67
CA ILE A 1049 -26.80 26.82 -10.36
C ILE A 1049 -27.29 25.51 -9.73
N ASP A 1050 -28.61 25.28 -9.71
CA ASP A 1050 -29.17 24.01 -9.24
C ASP A 1050 -28.62 22.82 -10.04
N GLY A 1051 -28.52 22.96 -11.37
CA GLY A 1051 -27.92 21.94 -12.23
C GLY A 1051 -26.46 21.63 -11.91
N LEU A 1052 -25.68 22.58 -11.39
CA LEU A 1052 -24.28 22.39 -11.02
C LEU A 1052 -24.11 21.73 -9.64
N PHE A 1053 -24.93 22.13 -8.66
CA PHE A 1053 -24.70 21.75 -7.26
C PHE A 1053 -25.69 20.72 -6.70
N LYS A 1054 -26.93 20.68 -7.21
CA LYS A 1054 -28.00 19.78 -6.73
C LYS A 1054 -28.19 18.53 -7.57
N ASN A 1055 -27.59 18.46 -8.75
CA ASN A 1055 -27.65 17.27 -9.59
C ASN A 1055 -26.45 16.34 -9.36
N PRO A 1056 -26.67 15.01 -9.39
CA PRO A 1056 -25.61 14.01 -9.39
C PRO A 1056 -24.84 14.00 -10.70
#